data_AF-A0A356AQW9-F1
#
_entry.id   AF-A0A356AQW9-F1
#
_cell.length_a   1.000
_cell.length_b   1.000
_cell.length_c   1.000
_cell.angle_alpha   90.00
_cell.angle_beta   90.00
_cell.angle_gamma   90.00
#
_symmetry.space_group_name_H-M   'P 1'
#
loop_
_entity.id
_entity.type
_entity.pdbx_description
1 polymer ?
#
loop_
_entity_poly.entity_id
_entity_poly.type
_entity_poly.pdbx_seq_one_letter_code
_entity_poly.pdbx_strand_id
1 'polypeptide(L)'
;KDPLLVSVRSGAAQSMPGMMDTILNLGLNDTVVEGLAKLTNNERFAYDSYRRFIQMFSDVVMEIPKPKFEKILENAKDAKNIHLDTDLTADDLKEIVKEYKKLYKNEKGTDFPQEPIEQLMEAIKAVFRSWDNPRAITYRRLNDIPGDWGTAVNVQEMVYGNMGDDSGTGVAFTRNPSTGEKKIYGEFLMNAQGEDVVAGIRTPQPLDQLQKVNPAVYDQFINIANILENHYRDMQDMEFTIEKGKLFMLQTRNGKRTAASAIKIAVDLVNEGLITKEEAIMKVDPKQLDSLLHPAFDTKALKSAQVIAKGLPASPGAATGAVYFTAEDAKNAVKAGIAKVILVRTETSPEDIEGMHASQGILTARGGMTSHAAVVARGMGTCCVAGCSEISINEEEKYFTDKFGNKILEGENISLDGSTGNVYKGEIKTVAPEMTGDFGKFMGWADEIRTLKVRTNADSPNDAQVAINFGAEGIGLCRTEHMFFEPDRIPAIREMIVSETEGQRRKALAKLLPIQRKDFEGIFKAMGGYPVTIRFLDPPLHEFLPQAEKDVQDLANTMDISYEKLKSIIDSLHELNPMLGHRGCRLAISYPEIAEMQTRAIIEAAVNVTKSGLKVKPEIMIPLVGDVRELKYVQDVVVRVANEVIKETNVHIDYSVGTMIEIPRAALTADKIAEEAEFFSFGTNDMTQMAYGLSRDDAGKILEDYYEKKIYEFDPTARLDREGVGKLVAIAVELGRKTRPDIKLGICGEHGGDPSSIEFCHNVGLSYVSCSPYRVPIARLAAAQARVTELSGKSNLGQK
;
A
#
# COMPACT_ATOMS: atom_id res chain seq x y z
N LYS A 1 34.16 8.29 38.70
CA LYS A 1 35.36 7.52 38.29
C LYS A 1 35.02 6.44 37.30
N ASP A 2 33.79 5.93 37.30
CA ASP A 2 33.26 5.06 36.25
C ASP A 2 31.77 5.39 36.08
N PRO A 3 31.40 6.31 35.16
CA PRO A 3 30.01 6.75 35.06
C PRO A 3 29.18 5.75 34.26
N LEU A 4 28.05 5.32 34.83
CA LEU A 4 27.02 4.61 34.08
C LEU A 4 26.29 5.60 33.18
N LEU A 5 26.36 5.38 31.88
CA LEU A 5 25.57 6.09 30.89
C LEU A 5 24.60 5.11 30.25
N VAL A 6 23.41 5.60 29.90
CA VAL A 6 22.35 4.76 29.32
C VAL A 6 21.84 5.33 28.00
N SER A 7 21.32 4.46 27.14
CA SER A 7 20.45 4.84 26.05
C SER A 7 19.00 4.66 26.45
N VAL A 8 18.14 5.55 25.95
CA VAL A 8 16.68 5.44 26.07
C VAL A 8 16.12 5.27 24.68
N ARG A 9 15.51 4.11 24.42
CA ARG A 9 14.92 3.74 23.13
C ARG A 9 13.45 3.43 23.32
N SER A 10 12.62 3.92 22.43
CA SER A 10 11.21 3.57 22.34
C SER A 10 11.01 2.19 21.69
N GLY A 11 9.87 1.54 21.94
CA GLY A 11 9.56 0.24 21.32
C GLY A 11 8.10 -0.15 21.45
N ALA A 12 7.36 -0.12 20.34
CA ALA A 12 6.00 -0.63 20.27
C ALA A 12 5.97 -2.12 19.93
N ALA A 13 4.82 -2.77 20.13
CA ALA A 13 4.62 -4.19 19.81
C ALA A 13 4.86 -4.50 18.32
N GLN A 14 4.50 -3.57 17.44
CA GLN A 14 4.81 -3.63 16.02
C GLN A 14 5.88 -2.60 15.66
N SER A 15 6.82 -3.01 14.82
CA SER A 15 7.94 -2.15 14.41
C SER A 15 7.45 -0.92 13.66
N MET A 16 7.81 0.27 14.14
CA MET A 16 7.56 1.58 13.52
C MET A 16 8.91 2.27 13.20
N PRO A 17 9.64 1.84 12.14
CA PRO A 17 10.99 2.34 11.87
C PRO A 17 10.98 3.83 11.57
N GLY A 18 11.92 4.59 12.15
CA GLY A 18 12.08 6.03 11.92
C GLY A 18 11.04 6.94 12.57
N MET A 19 10.03 6.38 13.25
CA MET A 19 8.94 7.18 13.83
C MET A 19 9.22 7.70 15.24
N MET A 20 10.13 7.02 15.94
CA MET A 20 10.42 7.27 17.34
C MET A 20 11.92 7.47 17.55
N ASP A 21 12.26 8.45 18.37
CA ASP A 21 13.63 8.91 18.53
C ASP A 21 14.37 8.12 19.62
N THR A 22 15.68 8.01 19.46
CA THR A 22 16.59 7.38 20.42
C THR A 22 17.42 8.46 21.10
N ILE A 23 17.64 8.35 22.41
CA ILE A 23 18.52 9.22 23.17
C ILE A 23 19.73 8.41 23.62
N LEU A 24 20.93 8.83 23.22
CA LEU A 24 22.20 8.21 23.61
C LEU A 24 22.91 9.04 24.68
N ASN A 25 23.81 8.41 25.43
CA ASN A 25 24.68 9.04 26.42
C ASN A 25 23.93 9.76 27.58
N LEU A 26 22.72 9.31 27.91
CA LEU A 26 21.95 9.87 29.02
C LEU A 26 22.68 9.63 30.34
N GLY A 27 22.75 10.68 31.16
CA GLY A 27 23.54 10.74 32.39
C GLY A 27 24.79 11.62 32.29
N LEU A 28 25.11 12.14 31.09
CA LEU A 28 26.18 13.12 30.94
C LEU A 28 25.80 14.46 31.58
N ASN A 29 26.76 15.00 32.34
CA ASN A 29 26.72 16.33 32.95
C ASN A 29 28.14 16.89 33.06
N ASP A 30 28.29 18.12 33.56
CA ASP A 30 29.61 18.79 33.64
C ASP A 30 30.65 18.01 34.46
N THR A 31 30.22 17.26 35.48
CA THR A 31 31.14 16.44 36.30
C THR A 31 31.42 15.09 35.65
N VAL A 32 30.39 14.47 35.06
CA VAL A 32 30.46 13.14 34.46
C VAL A 32 31.31 13.15 33.20
N VAL A 33 31.23 14.20 32.38
CA VAL A 33 32.03 14.32 31.15
C VAL A 33 33.53 14.35 31.44
N GLU A 34 33.97 15.01 32.51
CA GLU A 34 35.37 14.98 32.95
C GLU A 34 35.79 13.59 33.42
N GLY A 35 34.88 12.89 34.11
CA GLY A 35 35.08 11.50 34.51
C GLY A 35 35.25 10.57 33.32
N LEU A 36 34.40 10.74 32.30
CA LEU A 36 34.46 9.99 31.05
C LEU A 36 35.76 10.28 30.28
N ALA A 37 36.16 11.56 30.17
CA ALA A 37 37.41 11.97 29.53
C ALA A 37 38.64 11.30 30.16
N LYS A 38 38.68 11.25 31.50
CA LYS A 38 39.76 10.58 32.25
C LYS A 38 39.74 9.07 32.08
N LEU A 39 38.55 8.44 32.07
CA LEU A 39 38.40 7.00 31.93
C LEU A 39 38.84 6.49 30.54
N THR A 40 38.53 7.25 29.49
CA THR A 40 38.87 6.87 28.12
C THR A 40 40.23 7.36 27.66
N ASN A 41 40.88 8.23 28.44
CA ASN A 41 42.05 9.00 28.03
C ASN A 41 41.82 9.70 26.68
N ASN A 42 40.58 10.13 26.43
CA ASN A 42 40.14 10.72 25.18
C ASN A 42 39.12 11.83 25.48
N GLU A 43 39.67 13.02 25.78
CA GLU A 43 38.88 14.20 26.15
C GLU A 43 37.97 14.67 25.00
N ARG A 44 38.46 14.58 23.75
CA ARG A 44 37.68 14.88 22.55
C ARG A 44 36.41 14.03 22.50
N PHE A 45 36.53 12.71 22.68
CA PHE A 45 35.39 11.78 22.68
C PHE A 45 34.35 12.13 23.75
N ALA A 46 34.78 12.47 24.96
CA ALA A 46 33.87 12.77 26.05
C ALA A 46 33.03 14.01 25.76
N TYR A 47 33.66 15.10 25.29
CA TYR A 47 32.95 16.33 24.94
C TYR A 47 32.16 16.22 23.63
N ASP A 48 32.58 15.39 22.67
CA ASP A 48 31.78 15.06 21.49
C ASP A 48 30.49 14.32 21.88
N SER A 49 30.61 13.35 22.78
CA SER A 49 29.45 12.63 23.33
C SER A 49 28.53 13.58 24.10
N TYR A 50 29.09 14.57 24.81
CA TYR A 50 28.30 15.52 25.58
C TYR A 50 27.55 16.54 24.72
N ARG A 51 28.18 17.12 23.69
CA ARG A 51 27.48 18.01 22.77
C ARG A 51 26.37 17.29 22.00
N ARG A 52 26.61 16.04 21.57
CA ARG A 52 25.58 15.18 20.95
C ARG A 52 24.42 14.91 21.91
N PHE A 53 24.71 14.54 23.15
CA PHE A 53 23.67 14.34 24.16
C PHE A 53 22.81 15.59 24.36
N ILE A 54 23.43 16.76 24.51
CA ILE A 54 22.68 18.01 24.70
C ILE A 54 21.77 18.28 23.51
N GLN A 55 22.27 18.15 22.28
CA GLN A 55 21.47 18.33 21.07
C GLN A 55 20.31 17.33 21.00
N MET A 56 20.59 16.03 21.14
CA MET A 56 19.57 14.97 21.06
C MET A 56 18.51 15.12 22.15
N PHE A 57 18.93 15.36 23.40
CA PHE A 57 18.00 15.57 24.50
C PHE A 57 17.14 16.83 24.26
N SER A 58 17.75 17.91 23.78
CA SER A 58 17.04 19.16 23.52
C SER A 58 16.02 19.04 22.39
N ASP A 59 16.36 18.32 21.32
CA ASP A 59 15.50 18.10 20.17
C ASP A 59 14.38 17.11 20.50
N VAL A 60 14.71 15.94 21.03
CA VAL A 60 13.75 14.85 21.25
C VAL A 60 12.87 15.08 22.48
N VAL A 61 13.47 15.49 23.60
CA VAL A 61 12.74 15.59 24.88
C VAL A 61 12.07 16.94 25.03
N MET A 62 12.76 17.98 24.54
CA MET A 62 12.38 19.36 24.75
C MET A 62 11.92 20.06 23.46
N GLU A 63 11.86 19.40 22.31
CA GLU A 63 11.33 19.93 21.04
C GLU A 63 12.03 21.24 20.60
N ILE A 64 13.33 21.37 20.86
CA ILE A 64 14.15 22.48 20.35
C ILE A 64 14.73 22.05 19.00
N PRO A 65 14.37 22.73 17.88
CA PRO A 65 14.73 22.25 16.55
C PRO A 65 16.24 22.06 16.35
N LYS A 66 16.63 20.86 15.91
CA LYS A 66 18.01 20.49 15.53
C LYS A 66 18.77 21.54 14.69
N PRO A 67 18.17 22.22 13.69
CA PRO A 67 18.89 23.22 12.88
C PRO A 67 19.50 24.37 13.67
N LYS A 68 18.95 24.71 14.85
CA LYS A 68 19.53 25.74 15.73
C LYS A 68 20.89 25.31 16.30
N PHE A 69 21.05 24.03 16.63
CA PHE A 69 22.29 23.45 17.12
C PHE A 69 23.31 23.25 15.99
N GLU A 70 22.87 22.85 14.81
CA GLU A 70 23.72 22.70 13.63
C GLU A 70 24.30 24.05 13.20
N LYS A 71 23.52 25.13 13.25
CA LYS A 71 24.02 26.48 12.98
C LYS A 71 25.18 26.89 13.91
N ILE A 72 25.11 26.53 15.19
CA ILE A 72 26.21 26.80 16.14
C ILE A 72 27.45 25.98 15.75
N LEU A 73 27.27 24.72 15.38
CA LEU A 73 28.36 23.83 14.95
C LEU A 73 29.03 24.32 13.66
N GLU A 74 28.24 24.70 12.65
CA GLU A 74 28.74 25.26 11.40
C GLU A 74 29.48 26.58 11.62
N ASN A 75 28.93 27.49 12.43
CA ASN A 75 29.64 28.74 12.76
C ASN A 75 31.00 28.48 13.43
N ALA A 76 31.10 27.45 14.28
CA ALA A 76 32.35 27.08 14.93
C ALA A 76 33.37 26.49 13.93
N LYS A 77 32.90 25.71 12.94
CA LYS A 77 33.72 25.19 11.84
C LYS A 77 34.19 26.29 10.90
N ASP A 78 33.28 27.18 10.49
CA ASP A 78 33.57 28.33 9.61
C ASP A 78 34.59 29.28 10.24
N ALA A 79 34.44 29.58 11.54
CA ALA A 79 35.38 30.42 12.28
C ALA A 79 36.82 29.87 12.30
N LYS A 80 36.98 28.57 12.05
CA LYS A 80 38.27 27.86 12.05
C LYS A 80 38.67 27.33 10.67
N ASN A 81 37.86 27.60 9.64
CA ASN A 81 38.05 27.12 8.28
C ASN A 81 38.20 25.57 8.21
N ILE A 82 37.36 24.87 8.98
CA ILE A 82 37.30 23.41 9.07
C ILE A 82 36.08 22.92 8.29
N HIS A 83 36.18 21.75 7.62
CA HIS A 83 35.09 21.20 6.82
C HIS A 83 34.40 19.98 7.46
N LEU A 84 35.07 19.24 8.35
CA LEU A 84 34.53 18.03 8.99
C LEU A 84 34.45 18.20 10.50
N ASP A 85 33.39 17.69 11.12
CA ASP A 85 33.23 17.67 12.59
C ASP A 85 34.35 16.91 13.30
N THR A 86 34.99 15.96 12.59
CA THR A 86 36.13 15.18 13.09
C THR A 86 37.34 16.04 13.43
N ASP A 87 37.48 17.17 12.75
CA ASP A 87 38.65 18.04 12.85
C ASP A 87 38.52 19.05 14.02
N LEU A 88 37.35 19.11 14.66
CA LEU A 88 37.13 19.88 15.89
C LEU A 88 37.94 19.29 17.05
N THR A 89 38.67 20.16 17.75
CA THR A 89 39.49 19.78 18.90
C THR A 89 38.64 19.64 20.17
N ALA A 90 39.21 19.05 21.22
CA ALA A 90 38.51 18.91 22.51
C ALA A 90 38.09 20.28 23.10
N ASP A 91 38.93 21.30 22.95
CA ASP A 91 38.62 22.65 23.44
C ASP A 91 37.49 23.31 22.64
N ASP A 92 37.40 23.00 21.35
CA ASP A 92 36.29 23.48 20.50
C ASP A 92 34.97 22.87 20.93
N LEU A 93 34.98 21.57 21.19
CA LEU A 93 33.80 20.85 21.68
C LEU A 93 33.36 21.37 23.06
N LYS A 94 34.29 21.76 23.94
CA LYS A 94 33.96 22.41 25.22
C LYS A 94 33.24 23.75 25.01
N GLU A 95 33.70 24.57 24.09
CA GLU A 95 33.04 25.85 23.78
C GLU A 95 31.66 25.62 23.12
N ILE A 96 31.54 24.64 22.23
CA ILE A 96 30.26 24.25 21.63
C ILE A 96 29.27 23.77 22.70
N VAL A 97 29.72 22.96 23.68
CA VAL A 97 28.88 22.53 24.81
C VAL A 97 28.33 23.73 25.58
N LYS A 98 29.16 24.76 25.83
CA LYS A 98 28.70 25.99 26.51
C LYS A 98 27.65 26.73 25.69
N GLU A 99 27.86 26.89 24.39
CA GLU A 99 26.90 27.56 23.50
C GLU A 99 25.60 26.75 23.34
N TYR A 100 25.67 25.41 23.33
CA TYR A 100 24.49 24.54 23.30
C TYR A 100 23.65 24.69 24.58
N LYS A 101 24.29 24.72 25.76
CA LYS A 101 23.59 24.98 27.02
C LYS A 101 22.98 26.37 27.08
N LYS A 102 23.66 27.36 26.51
CA LYS A 102 23.15 28.73 26.42
C LYS A 102 21.94 28.82 25.49
N LEU A 103 21.98 28.14 24.34
CA LEU A 103 20.83 28.01 23.44
C LEU A 103 19.65 27.36 24.18
N TYR A 104 19.89 26.24 24.87
CA TYR A 104 18.87 25.58 25.69
C TYR A 104 18.24 26.55 26.71
N LYS A 105 19.07 27.28 27.45
CA LYS A 105 18.62 28.26 28.45
C LYS A 105 17.78 29.37 27.84
N ASN A 106 18.17 29.86 26.67
CA ASN A 106 17.42 30.91 25.96
C ASN A 106 16.05 30.41 25.47
N GLU A 107 15.96 29.16 25.01
CA GLU A 107 14.72 28.59 24.47
C GLU A 107 13.76 28.08 25.55
N LYS A 108 14.27 27.57 26.67
CA LYS A 108 13.46 26.95 27.75
C LYS A 108 13.39 27.77 29.03
N GLY A 109 14.17 28.84 29.14
CA GLY A 109 14.22 29.69 30.33
C GLY A 109 14.84 29.02 31.57
N THR A 110 15.37 27.81 31.43
CA THR A 110 15.95 27.00 32.51
C THR A 110 17.29 26.42 32.06
N ASP A 111 18.19 26.14 33.01
CA ASP A 111 19.48 25.53 32.68
C ASP A 111 19.30 24.07 32.23
N PHE A 112 20.24 23.57 31.40
CA PHE A 112 20.22 22.18 30.95
C PHE A 112 20.31 21.22 32.16
N PRO A 113 19.43 20.21 32.28
CA PRO A 113 19.36 19.36 33.46
C PRO A 113 20.69 18.66 33.73
N GLN A 114 21.26 18.86 34.92
CA GLN A 114 22.52 18.24 35.33
C GLN A 114 22.31 16.92 36.09
N GLU A 115 21.12 16.69 36.65
CA GLU A 115 20.78 15.49 37.41
C GLU A 115 20.38 14.33 36.47
N PRO A 116 21.12 13.20 36.44
CA PRO A 116 20.84 12.08 35.54
C PRO A 116 19.44 11.48 35.70
N ILE A 117 18.90 11.47 36.91
CA ILE A 117 17.55 10.94 37.19
C ILE A 117 16.47 11.85 36.60
N GLU A 118 16.68 13.17 36.63
CA GLU A 118 15.78 14.13 35.98
C GLU A 118 15.81 13.94 34.47
N GLN A 119 17.01 13.84 33.88
CA GLN A 119 17.18 13.53 32.46
C GLN A 119 16.43 12.25 32.07
N LEU A 120 16.58 11.17 32.86
CA LEU A 120 15.91 9.89 32.59
C LEU A 120 14.39 10.01 32.63
N MET A 121 13.85 10.69 33.65
CA MET A 121 12.40 10.84 33.80
C MET A 121 11.79 11.69 32.67
N GLU A 122 12.48 12.75 32.24
CA GLU A 122 12.01 13.55 31.10
C GLU A 122 12.10 12.77 29.78
N ALA A 123 13.14 11.97 29.58
CA ALA A 123 13.25 11.07 28.43
C ALA A 123 12.11 10.05 28.38
N ILE A 124 11.75 9.42 29.51
CA ILE A 124 10.62 8.48 29.60
C ILE A 124 9.30 9.17 29.23
N LYS A 125 9.04 10.37 29.78
CA LYS A 125 7.83 11.14 29.48
C LYS A 125 7.77 11.51 28.00
N ALA A 126 8.90 11.90 27.39
CA ALA A 126 8.98 12.24 25.98
C ALA A 126 8.66 11.04 25.08
N VAL A 127 9.17 9.85 25.40
CA VAL A 127 8.81 8.63 24.65
C VAL A 127 7.31 8.37 24.69
N PHE A 128 6.65 8.51 25.85
CA PHE A 128 5.19 8.38 25.92
C PHE A 128 4.46 9.47 25.13
N ARG A 129 4.90 10.73 25.20
CA ARG A 129 4.33 11.83 24.39
C ARG A 129 4.45 11.54 22.88
N SER A 130 5.56 10.95 22.45
CA SER A 130 5.81 10.64 21.03
C SER A 130 4.81 9.63 20.44
N TRP A 131 4.13 8.83 21.28
CA TRP A 131 3.11 7.90 20.81
C TRP A 131 1.87 8.61 20.25
N ASP A 132 1.50 9.77 20.81
CA ASP A 132 0.33 10.55 20.38
C ASP A 132 0.70 11.75 19.50
N ASN A 133 1.91 11.80 18.95
CA ASN A 133 2.26 12.84 17.99
C ASN A 133 1.52 12.62 16.64
N PRO A 134 1.28 13.69 15.85
CA PRO A 134 0.54 13.58 14.59
C PRO A 134 1.16 12.57 13.61
N ARG A 135 2.50 12.51 13.52
CA ARG A 135 3.21 11.57 12.63
C ARG A 135 2.98 10.11 13.00
N ALA A 136 2.99 9.75 14.29
CA ALA A 136 2.74 8.40 14.76
C ALA A 136 1.27 8.01 14.55
N ILE A 137 0.33 8.92 14.77
CA ILE A 137 -1.10 8.70 14.47
C ILE A 137 -1.28 8.37 12.98
N THR A 138 -0.71 9.19 12.09
CA THR A 138 -0.77 8.95 10.65
C THR A 138 -0.11 7.63 10.25
N TYR A 139 1.09 7.33 10.75
CA TYR A 139 1.77 6.06 10.47
C TYR A 139 0.94 4.85 10.90
N ARG A 140 0.40 4.91 12.12
CA ARG A 140 -0.46 3.84 12.67
C ARG A 140 -1.68 3.60 11.79
N ARG A 141 -2.36 4.67 11.34
CA ARG A 141 -3.48 4.56 10.41
C ARG A 141 -3.08 3.89 9.09
N LEU A 142 -1.96 4.31 8.49
CA LEU A 142 -1.48 3.75 7.22
C LEU A 142 -1.04 2.28 7.34
N ASN A 143 -0.66 1.83 8.54
CA ASN A 143 -0.15 0.48 8.80
C ASN A 143 -1.11 -0.37 9.66
N ASP A 144 -2.34 0.07 9.86
CA ASP A 144 -3.38 -0.61 10.66
C ASP A 144 -2.93 -0.96 12.10
N ILE A 145 -2.20 -0.06 12.77
CA ILE A 145 -1.72 -0.27 14.15
C ILE A 145 -2.69 0.41 15.14
N PRO A 146 -3.28 -0.31 16.10
CA PRO A 146 -4.17 0.28 17.09
C PRO A 146 -3.48 1.34 17.97
N GLY A 147 -4.21 2.41 18.30
CA GLY A 147 -3.69 3.53 19.09
C GLY A 147 -3.56 3.24 20.58
N ASP A 148 -4.27 2.25 21.10
CA ASP A 148 -4.34 1.89 22.51
C ASP A 148 -3.19 0.98 22.97
N TRP A 149 -2.43 0.39 22.04
CA TRP A 149 -1.28 -0.48 22.36
C TRP A 149 -0.18 0.24 23.15
N GLY A 150 0.00 1.54 22.93
CA GLY A 150 1.07 2.32 23.53
C GLY A 150 2.47 1.95 23.02
N THR A 151 3.49 2.49 23.70
CA THR A 151 4.91 2.21 23.42
C THR A 151 5.65 1.93 24.71
N ALA A 152 6.60 0.99 24.68
CA ALA A 152 7.51 0.72 25.80
C ALA A 152 8.73 1.64 25.76
N VAL A 153 9.42 1.74 26.89
CA VAL A 153 10.69 2.46 27.03
C VAL A 153 11.78 1.48 27.45
N ASN A 154 12.77 1.30 26.59
CA ASN A 154 13.94 0.46 26.84
C ASN A 154 15.09 1.35 27.34
N VAL A 155 15.56 1.07 28.56
CA VAL A 155 16.73 1.73 29.15
C VAL A 155 17.87 0.72 29.18
N GLN A 156 18.94 1.01 28.43
CA GLN A 156 20.04 0.07 28.20
C GLN A 156 21.39 0.74 28.50
N GLU A 157 22.32 0.00 29.12
CA GLU A 157 23.70 0.43 29.33
C GLU A 157 24.37 0.81 28.00
N MET A 158 25.13 1.91 27.99
CA MET A 158 25.85 2.38 26.81
C MET A 158 27.07 1.50 26.50
N VAL A 159 27.30 1.31 25.21
CA VAL A 159 28.55 0.81 24.63
C VAL A 159 28.99 1.73 23.51
N TYR A 160 30.29 1.87 23.30
CA TYR A 160 30.87 2.94 22.48
C TYR A 160 31.65 2.42 21.27
N GLY A 161 31.13 2.71 20.08
CA GLY A 161 31.83 2.46 18.81
C GLY A 161 32.88 3.51 18.44
N ASN A 162 33.03 4.57 19.23
CA ASN A 162 33.85 5.76 18.96
C ASN A 162 34.97 6.00 19.98
N MET A 163 35.43 4.95 20.67
CA MET A 163 36.56 5.04 21.62
C MET A 163 37.95 4.97 20.97
N GLY A 164 38.03 4.75 19.66
CA GLY A 164 39.29 4.58 18.93
C GLY A 164 39.12 3.68 17.71
N ASP A 165 40.23 3.34 17.07
CA ASP A 165 40.24 2.58 15.82
C ASP A 165 39.95 1.08 15.98
N ASP A 166 39.91 0.59 17.22
CA ASP A 166 39.51 -0.78 17.59
C ASP A 166 38.02 -0.89 17.98
N SER A 167 37.28 0.22 17.81
CA SER A 167 35.87 0.35 18.13
C SER A 167 35.08 0.75 16.88
N GLY A 168 33.82 0.35 16.80
CA GLY A 168 32.97 0.64 15.64
C GLY A 168 31.51 0.31 15.88
N THR A 169 30.67 0.57 14.89
CA THR A 169 29.23 0.28 14.94
C THR A 169 28.76 -0.16 13.56
N GLY A 170 27.69 -0.95 13.49
CA GLY A 170 27.12 -1.35 12.21
C GLY A 170 25.69 -1.84 12.29
N VAL A 171 25.10 -1.95 11.10
CA VAL A 171 23.75 -2.47 10.88
C VAL A 171 23.83 -3.52 9.79
N ALA A 172 23.21 -4.67 10.01
CA ALA A 172 23.31 -5.80 9.09
C ALA A 172 22.06 -6.68 9.10
N PHE A 173 21.82 -7.29 7.94
CA PHE A 173 20.74 -8.21 7.67
C PHE A 173 21.32 -9.60 7.40
N THR A 174 20.65 -10.66 7.87
CA THR A 174 21.11 -12.04 7.64
C THR A 174 21.02 -12.46 6.17
N ARG A 175 20.12 -11.82 5.42
CA ARG A 175 19.93 -11.97 3.97
C ARG A 175 19.69 -10.60 3.35
N ASN A 176 19.86 -10.47 2.04
CA ASN A 176 19.66 -9.21 1.36
C ASN A 176 18.17 -8.77 1.43
N PRO A 177 17.84 -7.62 2.04
CA PRO A 177 16.46 -7.18 2.23
C PRO A 177 15.78 -6.72 0.92
N SER A 178 16.55 -6.52 -0.16
CA SER A 178 16.03 -6.10 -1.47
C SER A 178 15.88 -7.26 -2.46
N THR A 179 16.83 -8.19 -2.49
CA THR A 179 16.83 -9.31 -3.44
C THR A 179 16.40 -10.64 -2.82
N GLY A 180 16.59 -10.81 -1.50
CA GLY A 180 16.37 -12.07 -0.78
C GLY A 180 17.55 -13.05 -0.85
N GLU A 181 18.65 -12.67 -1.48
CA GLU A 181 19.86 -13.50 -1.55
C GLU A 181 20.38 -13.84 -0.14
N LYS A 182 20.72 -15.12 0.08
CA LYS A 182 21.31 -15.62 1.33
C LYS A 182 22.78 -15.22 1.45
N LYS A 183 23.01 -13.93 1.66
CA LYS A 183 24.31 -13.35 1.97
C LYS A 183 24.10 -12.28 3.04
N ILE A 184 24.99 -12.23 4.04
CA ILE A 184 25.01 -11.13 5.00
C ILE A 184 25.14 -9.82 4.25
N TYR A 185 24.24 -8.90 4.56
CA TYR A 185 24.12 -7.62 3.89
C TYR A 185 24.12 -6.52 4.94
N GLY A 186 25.08 -5.60 4.90
CA GLY A 186 25.15 -4.55 5.92
C GLY A 186 26.29 -3.60 5.73
N GLU A 187 26.30 -2.58 6.58
CA GLU A 187 27.27 -1.50 6.57
C GLU A 187 27.80 -1.25 7.99
N PHE A 188 29.04 -0.81 8.10
CA PHE A 188 29.66 -0.46 9.38
C PHE A 188 30.59 0.75 9.24
N LEU A 189 30.89 1.37 10.37
CA LEU A 189 31.90 2.42 10.50
C LEU A 189 32.78 2.15 11.73
N MET A 190 34.10 2.24 11.54
CA MET A 190 35.05 2.29 12.66
C MET A 190 35.13 3.69 13.23
N ASN A 191 35.35 3.76 14.55
CA ASN A 191 35.46 4.97 15.34
C ASN A 191 34.26 5.91 15.11
N ALA A 192 33.06 5.40 15.36
CA ALA A 192 31.77 6.05 15.05
C ALA A 192 30.66 5.61 16.01
N GLN A 193 29.57 6.37 16.10
CA GLN A 193 28.33 5.96 16.75
C GLN A 193 27.25 5.61 15.73
N GLY A 194 26.18 4.92 16.17
CA GLY A 194 25.10 4.47 15.29
C GLY A 194 24.47 5.60 14.48
N GLU A 195 24.38 6.81 15.07
CA GLU A 195 23.90 8.02 14.38
C GLU A 195 24.72 8.32 13.11
N ASP A 196 26.04 8.14 13.15
CA ASP A 196 26.92 8.45 12.01
C ASP A 196 26.68 7.49 10.83
N VAL A 197 26.25 6.25 11.11
CA VAL A 197 25.87 5.27 10.09
C VAL A 197 24.54 5.66 9.45
N VAL A 198 23.57 6.13 10.25
CA VAL A 198 22.24 6.50 9.76
C VAL A 198 22.24 7.84 9.01
N ALA A 199 22.98 8.83 9.53
CA ALA A 199 23.06 10.17 8.96
C ALA A 199 23.87 10.23 7.65
N GLY A 200 24.70 9.23 7.37
CA GLY A 200 25.46 9.15 6.12
C GLY A 200 26.49 10.27 5.93
N ILE A 201 26.85 10.99 6.99
CA ILE A 201 27.88 12.06 6.98
C ILE A 201 29.24 11.46 6.58
N ARG A 202 29.52 10.23 7.04
CA ARG A 202 30.64 9.41 6.59
C ARG A 202 30.09 8.29 5.74
N THR A 203 30.70 8.04 4.58
CA THR A 203 30.33 6.92 3.72
C THR A 203 30.54 5.59 4.47
N PRO A 204 29.48 4.83 4.76
CA PRO A 204 29.60 3.55 5.45
C PRO A 204 30.37 2.53 4.61
N GLN A 205 31.07 1.61 5.27
CA GLN A 205 31.80 0.52 4.60
C GLN A 205 30.93 -0.74 4.53
N PRO A 206 30.94 -1.50 3.42
CA PRO A 206 30.28 -2.79 3.36
C PRO A 206 30.84 -3.75 4.41
N LEU A 207 29.96 -4.54 5.06
CA LEU A 207 30.36 -5.43 6.16
C LEU A 207 31.45 -6.45 5.78
N ASP A 208 31.57 -6.83 4.50
CA ASP A 208 32.66 -7.68 3.98
C ASP A 208 34.06 -7.09 4.27
N GLN A 209 34.18 -5.76 4.45
CA GLN A 209 35.44 -5.12 4.83
C GLN A 209 35.79 -5.33 6.32
N LEU A 210 34.80 -5.57 7.19
CA LEU A 210 35.05 -5.86 8.61
C LEU A 210 35.87 -7.14 8.78
N GLN A 211 35.70 -8.12 7.89
CA GLN A 211 36.53 -9.32 7.86
C GLN A 211 38.02 -9.01 7.69
N LYS A 212 38.38 -7.92 6.99
CA LYS A 212 39.77 -7.50 6.80
C LYS A 212 40.30 -6.70 7.98
N VAL A 213 39.45 -5.89 8.60
CA VAL A 213 39.82 -4.98 9.71
C VAL A 213 39.93 -5.75 11.03
N ASN A 214 38.94 -6.58 11.35
CA ASN A 214 38.89 -7.36 12.57
C ASN A 214 38.23 -8.73 12.32
N PRO A 215 39.02 -9.72 11.84
CA PRO A 215 38.49 -11.05 11.48
C PRO A 215 37.78 -11.76 12.64
N ALA A 216 38.31 -11.64 13.86
CA ALA A 216 37.76 -12.32 15.04
C ALA A 216 36.35 -11.81 15.39
N VAL A 217 36.13 -10.50 15.32
CA VAL A 217 34.81 -9.91 15.54
C VAL A 217 33.86 -10.24 14.40
N TYR A 218 34.33 -10.25 13.16
CA TYR A 218 33.52 -10.66 12.01
C TYR A 218 33.02 -12.11 12.17
N ASP A 219 33.92 -13.05 12.48
CA ASP A 219 33.54 -14.47 12.66
C ASP A 219 32.56 -14.65 13.83
N GLN A 220 32.75 -13.91 14.93
CA GLN A 220 31.80 -13.89 16.04
C GLN A 220 30.43 -13.36 15.62
N PHE A 221 30.40 -12.27 14.84
CA PHE A 221 29.18 -11.68 14.31
C PHE A 221 28.42 -12.66 13.40
N ILE A 222 29.11 -13.32 12.46
CA ILE A 222 28.50 -14.32 11.57
C ILE A 222 27.87 -15.48 12.34
N ASN A 223 28.55 -15.97 13.38
CA ASN A 223 28.02 -17.04 14.22
C ASN A 223 26.74 -16.60 14.95
N ILE A 224 26.72 -15.38 15.49
CA ILE A 224 25.53 -14.83 16.15
C ILE A 224 24.39 -14.64 15.14
N ALA A 225 24.67 -14.09 13.96
CA ALA A 225 23.68 -13.91 12.89
C ALA A 225 23.00 -15.23 12.51
N ASN A 226 23.77 -16.32 12.40
CA ASN A 226 23.24 -17.66 12.14
C ASN A 226 22.39 -18.20 13.31
N ILE A 227 22.79 -17.97 14.55
CA ILE A 227 22.00 -18.35 15.73
C ILE A 227 20.65 -17.62 15.72
N LEU A 228 20.65 -16.32 15.43
CA LEU A 228 19.45 -15.49 15.40
C LEU A 228 18.50 -15.91 14.28
N GLU A 229 18.97 -16.13 13.04
CA GLU A 229 18.12 -16.59 11.93
C GLU A 229 17.50 -17.97 12.21
N ASN A 230 18.29 -18.90 12.79
CA ASN A 230 17.78 -20.22 13.17
C ASN A 230 16.78 -20.17 14.32
N HIS A 231 17.02 -19.31 15.31
CA HIS A 231 16.16 -19.17 16.48
C HIS A 231 14.81 -18.52 16.13
N TYR A 232 14.85 -17.39 15.42
CA TYR A 232 13.64 -16.65 15.02
C TYR A 232 12.98 -17.22 13.77
N ARG A 233 13.66 -18.14 13.07
CA ARG A 233 13.19 -18.81 11.85
C ARG A 233 12.77 -17.81 10.79
N ASP A 234 13.53 -16.71 10.67
CA ASP A 234 13.32 -15.64 9.69
C ASP A 234 14.59 -14.78 9.55
N MET A 235 14.70 -14.05 8.43
CA MET A 235 15.76 -13.07 8.23
C MET A 235 15.73 -11.98 9.30
N GLN A 236 16.88 -11.70 9.90
CA GLN A 236 17.03 -10.72 10.97
C GLN A 236 17.73 -9.45 10.49
N ASP A 237 17.19 -8.30 10.90
CA ASP A 237 17.83 -6.99 10.92
C ASP A 237 18.47 -6.80 12.30
N MET A 238 19.76 -6.48 12.33
CA MET A 238 20.60 -6.47 13.52
C MET A 238 21.42 -5.20 13.62
N GLU A 239 21.51 -4.65 14.83
CA GLU A 239 22.41 -3.56 15.18
C GLU A 239 23.50 -4.08 16.13
N PHE A 240 24.74 -3.70 15.89
CA PHE A 240 25.87 -4.10 16.73
C PHE A 240 26.87 -2.97 16.94
N THR A 241 27.58 -3.05 18.06
CA THR A 241 28.70 -2.17 18.41
C THR A 241 29.92 -3.00 18.77
N ILE A 242 31.09 -2.54 18.37
CA ILE A 242 32.39 -3.05 18.76
C ILE A 242 32.99 -2.00 19.69
N GLU A 243 33.25 -2.37 20.95
CA GLU A 243 33.94 -1.52 21.90
C GLU A 243 35.26 -2.19 22.28
N LYS A 244 36.39 -1.56 21.95
CA LYS A 244 37.74 -2.08 22.25
C LYS A 244 37.93 -3.54 21.86
N GLY A 245 37.52 -3.88 20.63
CA GLY A 245 37.58 -5.23 20.08
C GLY A 245 36.53 -6.22 20.60
N LYS A 246 35.61 -5.83 21.50
CA LYS A 246 34.52 -6.68 21.99
C LYS A 246 33.21 -6.37 21.27
N LEU A 247 32.57 -7.40 20.72
CA LEU A 247 31.28 -7.28 20.04
C LEU A 247 30.10 -7.28 21.02
N PHE A 248 29.16 -6.37 20.79
CA PHE A 248 27.89 -6.26 21.50
C PHE A 248 26.75 -6.20 20.48
N MET A 249 25.73 -7.05 20.66
CA MET A 249 24.49 -6.97 19.89
C MET A 249 23.52 -6.05 20.62
N LEU A 250 23.04 -5.01 19.94
CA LEU A 250 22.16 -4.00 20.54
C LEU A 250 20.69 -4.31 20.29
N GLN A 251 20.38 -4.72 19.07
CA GLN A 251 19.01 -4.94 18.61
C GLN A 251 18.98 -6.06 17.60
N THR A 252 17.89 -6.82 17.61
CA THR A 252 17.52 -7.72 16.53
C THR A 252 16.02 -7.72 16.35
N ARG A 253 15.56 -7.83 15.10
CA ARG A 253 14.15 -7.95 14.73
C ARG A 253 14.04 -8.65 13.39
N ASN A 254 12.86 -9.19 13.08
CA ASN A 254 12.59 -9.65 11.72
C ASN A 254 12.76 -8.49 10.74
N GLY A 255 13.67 -8.65 9.78
CA GLY A 255 14.06 -7.56 8.91
C GLY A 255 12.95 -7.18 7.94
N LYS A 256 12.66 -5.87 7.85
CA LYS A 256 11.82 -5.31 6.80
C LYS A 256 12.51 -5.54 5.45
N ARG A 257 11.72 -5.91 4.44
CA ARG A 257 12.21 -6.39 3.16
C ARG A 257 11.19 -6.10 2.08
N THR A 258 11.66 -6.11 0.84
CA THR A 258 10.83 -5.98 -0.35
C THR A 258 9.99 -7.24 -0.55
N ALA A 259 8.91 -7.16 -1.30
CA ALA A 259 8.08 -8.32 -1.62
C ALA A 259 8.86 -9.44 -2.34
N ALA A 260 9.78 -9.07 -3.24
CA ALA A 260 10.64 -10.02 -3.93
C ALA A 260 11.56 -10.75 -2.94
N SER A 261 12.17 -10.00 -2.01
CA SER A 261 13.00 -10.57 -0.94
C SER A 261 12.18 -11.43 0.00
N ALA A 262 10.97 -11.02 0.38
CA ALA A 262 10.07 -11.78 1.25
C ALA A 262 9.75 -13.15 0.67
N ILE A 263 9.35 -13.21 -0.61
CA ILE A 263 9.04 -14.46 -1.31
C ILE A 263 10.28 -15.32 -1.42
N LYS A 264 11.41 -14.76 -1.89
CA LYS A 264 12.64 -15.52 -2.05
C LYS A 264 13.11 -16.13 -0.72
N ILE A 265 13.13 -15.33 0.34
CA ILE A 265 13.52 -15.80 1.67
C ILE A 265 12.55 -16.87 2.17
N ALA A 266 11.24 -16.67 2.02
CA ALA A 266 10.25 -17.66 2.43
C ALA A 266 10.44 -18.99 1.69
N VAL A 267 10.69 -18.94 0.37
CA VAL A 267 10.97 -20.14 -0.43
C VAL A 267 12.28 -20.81 -0.03
N ASP A 268 13.35 -20.04 0.16
CA ASP A 268 14.65 -20.56 0.58
C ASP A 268 14.58 -21.21 1.97
N LEU A 269 13.91 -20.59 2.93
CA LEU A 269 13.73 -21.13 4.29
C LEU A 269 12.97 -22.46 4.30
N VAL A 270 11.99 -22.65 3.40
CA VAL A 270 11.31 -23.93 3.20
C VAL A 270 12.25 -24.96 2.58
N ASN A 271 13.00 -24.58 1.53
CA ASN A 271 13.95 -25.49 0.87
C ASN A 271 15.08 -25.92 1.82
N GLU A 272 15.47 -25.05 2.74
CA GLU A 272 16.44 -25.31 3.81
C GLU A 272 15.88 -26.16 4.96
N GLY A 273 14.56 -26.43 4.97
CA GLY A 273 13.88 -27.19 6.01
C GLY A 273 13.71 -26.44 7.33
N LEU A 274 13.91 -25.11 7.35
CA LEU A 274 13.77 -24.31 8.57
C LEU A 274 12.30 -24.02 8.89
N ILE A 275 11.44 -23.90 7.88
CA ILE A 275 10.00 -23.64 8.03
C ILE A 275 9.15 -24.48 7.08
N THR A 276 7.88 -24.65 7.42
CA THR A 276 6.84 -25.27 6.60
C THR A 276 6.28 -24.31 5.54
N LYS A 277 5.52 -24.83 4.56
CA LYS A 277 4.84 -23.99 3.55
C LYS A 277 3.83 -23.04 4.22
N GLU A 278 3.10 -23.54 5.21
CA GLU A 278 2.11 -22.79 5.98
C GLU A 278 2.77 -21.64 6.76
N GLU A 279 3.91 -21.90 7.41
CA GLU A 279 4.71 -20.85 8.07
C GLU A 279 5.26 -19.83 7.06
N ALA A 280 5.67 -20.26 5.87
CA ALA A 280 6.15 -19.37 4.81
C ALA A 280 5.05 -18.43 4.29
N ILE A 281 3.84 -18.95 4.07
CA ILE A 281 2.66 -18.18 3.66
C ILE A 281 2.34 -17.06 4.67
N MET A 282 2.48 -17.32 5.96
CA MET A 282 2.22 -16.35 7.02
C MET A 282 3.31 -15.27 7.17
N LYS A 283 4.47 -15.42 6.54
CA LYS A 283 5.60 -14.47 6.65
C LYS A 283 5.59 -13.35 5.62
N VAL A 284 4.79 -13.48 4.56
CA VAL A 284 4.68 -12.47 3.50
C VAL A 284 3.41 -11.67 3.73
N ASP A 285 3.54 -10.36 3.89
CA ASP A 285 2.37 -9.48 3.98
C ASP A 285 1.69 -9.37 2.60
N PRO A 286 0.40 -9.69 2.47
CA PRO A 286 -0.30 -9.59 1.18
C PRO A 286 -0.23 -8.21 0.55
N LYS A 287 -0.25 -7.12 1.34
CA LYS A 287 -0.17 -5.76 0.81
C LYS A 287 1.15 -5.50 0.09
N GLN A 288 2.24 -6.17 0.48
CA GLN A 288 3.52 -6.03 -0.20
C GLN A 288 3.50 -6.57 -1.63
N LEU A 289 2.59 -7.50 -1.97
CA LEU A 289 2.52 -8.04 -3.34
C LEU A 289 2.13 -6.98 -4.37
N ASP A 290 1.43 -5.90 -3.98
CA ASP A 290 1.15 -4.76 -4.88
C ASP A 290 2.43 -4.22 -5.54
N SER A 291 3.54 -4.21 -4.79
CA SER A 291 4.81 -3.70 -5.31
C SER A 291 5.40 -4.57 -6.42
N LEU A 292 5.10 -5.87 -6.44
CA LEU A 292 5.52 -6.80 -7.50
C LEU A 292 4.63 -6.73 -8.73
N LEU A 293 3.46 -6.12 -8.57
CA LEU A 293 2.47 -5.94 -9.62
C LEU A 293 2.65 -4.58 -10.32
N HIS A 294 3.49 -3.71 -9.76
CA HIS A 294 3.91 -2.50 -10.44
C HIS A 294 4.70 -2.81 -11.71
N PRO A 295 4.47 -2.05 -12.78
CA PRO A 295 5.16 -2.26 -14.05
C PRO A 295 6.68 -2.12 -13.92
N ALA A 296 7.46 -3.05 -14.48
CA ALA A 296 8.92 -2.94 -14.60
C ALA A 296 9.29 -2.17 -15.88
N PHE A 297 10.49 -1.59 -16.01
CA PHE A 297 10.86 -0.93 -17.27
C PHE A 297 10.96 -1.92 -18.44
N ASP A 298 10.49 -1.51 -19.62
CA ASP A 298 10.70 -2.24 -20.87
C ASP A 298 12.21 -2.27 -21.18
N THR A 299 12.76 -3.47 -21.36
CA THR A 299 14.20 -3.66 -21.54
C THR A 299 14.77 -2.98 -22.79
N LYS A 300 13.98 -2.76 -23.84
CA LYS A 300 14.42 -2.02 -25.04
C LYS A 300 14.39 -0.52 -24.76
N ALA A 301 13.31 -0.01 -24.18
CA ALA A 301 13.17 1.39 -23.81
C ALA A 301 14.25 1.82 -22.80
N LEU A 302 14.53 0.97 -21.81
CA LEU A 302 15.55 1.20 -20.79
C LEU A 302 16.97 1.27 -21.39
N LYS A 303 17.27 0.44 -22.40
CA LYS A 303 18.57 0.48 -23.11
C LYS A 303 18.78 1.74 -23.94
N SER A 304 17.70 2.33 -24.45
CA SER A 304 17.76 3.59 -25.21
C SER A 304 17.70 4.84 -24.34
N ALA A 305 17.38 4.71 -23.05
CA ALA A 305 17.21 5.85 -22.15
C ALA A 305 18.56 6.40 -21.67
N GLN A 306 18.65 7.72 -21.56
CA GLN A 306 19.86 8.40 -21.08
C GLN A 306 19.90 8.40 -19.55
N VAL A 307 20.91 7.76 -18.97
CA VAL A 307 21.21 7.82 -17.53
C VAL A 307 21.82 9.19 -17.20
N ILE A 308 21.10 10.00 -16.43
CA ILE A 308 21.51 11.34 -16.01
C ILE A 308 22.17 11.38 -14.64
N ALA A 309 21.96 10.37 -13.80
CA ALA A 309 22.67 10.21 -12.53
C ALA A 309 22.61 8.76 -12.05
N LYS A 310 23.48 8.39 -11.11
CA LYS A 310 23.45 7.09 -10.42
C LYS A 310 23.61 7.25 -8.91
N GLY A 311 22.76 6.57 -8.15
CA GLY A 311 22.83 6.45 -6.70
C GLY A 311 22.81 5.00 -6.25
N LEU A 312 22.47 4.78 -4.98
CA LEU A 312 22.30 3.48 -4.38
C LEU A 312 20.88 2.93 -4.66
N PRO A 313 20.73 1.64 -5.03
CA PRO A 313 19.45 1.00 -5.28
C PRO A 313 18.69 0.70 -3.98
N ALA A 314 18.20 1.74 -3.33
CA ALA A 314 17.66 1.70 -1.97
C ALA A 314 16.37 0.87 -1.85
N SER A 315 15.43 1.04 -2.78
CA SER A 315 14.19 0.26 -2.84
C SER A 315 13.87 -0.06 -4.30
N PRO A 316 13.69 -1.35 -4.67
CA PRO A 316 13.46 -1.76 -6.06
C PRO A 316 12.13 -1.23 -6.59
N GLY A 317 12.04 -1.16 -7.91
CA GLY A 317 10.87 -0.65 -8.61
C GLY A 317 11.26 0.20 -9.82
N ALA A 318 10.29 0.44 -10.69
CA ALA A 318 10.41 1.36 -11.81
C ALA A 318 9.38 2.48 -11.63
N ALA A 319 9.87 3.70 -11.43
CA ALA A 319 9.02 4.87 -11.24
C ALA A 319 9.25 5.89 -12.34
N THR A 320 8.18 6.50 -12.81
CA THR A 320 8.22 7.59 -13.79
C THR A 320 7.26 8.65 -13.33
N GLY A 321 7.66 9.92 -13.29
CA GLY A 321 6.76 11.01 -12.90
C GLY A 321 7.43 12.37 -12.84
N ALA A 322 6.61 13.37 -12.56
CA ALA A 322 7.02 14.77 -12.47
C ALA A 322 7.78 15.05 -11.16
N VAL A 323 8.87 15.80 -11.24
CA VAL A 323 9.75 16.11 -10.10
C VAL A 323 9.14 17.16 -9.16
N TYR A 324 9.21 16.92 -7.85
CA TYR A 324 8.85 17.87 -6.79
C TYR A 324 9.88 17.84 -5.65
N PHE A 325 10.12 19.00 -5.02
CA PHE A 325 11.23 19.19 -4.06
C PHE A 325 10.80 19.24 -2.59
N THR A 326 9.49 19.25 -2.31
CA THR A 326 8.92 19.21 -0.96
C THR A 326 7.81 18.15 -0.89
N ALA A 327 7.63 17.56 0.30
CA ALA A 327 6.58 16.57 0.52
C ALA A 327 5.16 17.16 0.32
N GLU A 328 4.98 18.43 0.70
CA GLU A 328 3.72 19.14 0.55
C GLU A 328 3.39 19.42 -0.91
N ASP A 329 4.36 19.86 -1.71
CA ASP A 329 4.15 20.07 -3.15
C ASP A 329 3.85 18.76 -3.88
N ALA A 330 4.53 17.67 -3.53
CA ALA A 330 4.26 16.34 -4.08
C ALA A 330 2.81 15.89 -3.78
N LYS A 331 2.33 16.10 -2.56
CA LYS A 331 0.94 15.80 -2.16
C LYS A 331 -0.06 16.69 -2.90
N ASN A 332 0.21 17.99 -2.99
CA ASN A 332 -0.66 18.95 -3.66
C ASN A 332 -0.74 18.70 -5.17
N ALA A 333 0.35 18.28 -5.79
CA ALA A 333 0.38 17.88 -7.20
C ALA A 333 -0.56 16.69 -7.48
N VAL A 334 -0.53 15.66 -6.63
CA VAL A 334 -1.46 14.51 -6.74
C VAL A 334 -2.90 14.97 -6.55
N LYS A 335 -3.19 15.82 -5.55
CA LYS A 335 -4.52 16.41 -5.34
C LYS A 335 -4.99 17.25 -6.53
N ALA A 336 -4.08 17.92 -7.23
CA ALA A 336 -4.35 18.71 -8.43
C ALA A 336 -4.50 17.85 -9.71
N GLY A 337 -4.44 16.52 -9.60
CA GLY A 337 -4.69 15.60 -10.71
C GLY A 337 -3.45 15.13 -11.46
N ILE A 338 -2.23 15.44 -10.98
CA ILE A 338 -0.99 14.91 -11.56
C ILE A 338 -0.86 13.45 -11.12
N ALA A 339 -1.04 12.54 -12.08
CA ALA A 339 -1.14 11.11 -11.79
C ALA A 339 0.18 10.47 -11.30
N LYS A 340 1.35 11.06 -11.60
CA LYS A 340 2.65 10.49 -11.26
C LYS A 340 3.65 11.54 -10.83
N VAL A 341 4.20 11.37 -9.62
CA VAL A 341 5.09 12.32 -8.96
C VAL A 341 6.36 11.61 -8.48
N ILE A 342 7.51 12.30 -8.53
CA ILE A 342 8.80 11.87 -7.98
C ILE A 342 9.27 12.90 -6.95
N LEU A 343 9.46 12.47 -5.71
CA LEU A 343 9.97 13.33 -4.63
C LEU A 343 11.50 13.35 -4.67
N VAL A 344 12.09 14.53 -4.80
CA VAL A 344 13.53 14.77 -4.84
C VAL A 344 13.94 15.60 -3.62
N ARG A 345 14.80 15.05 -2.75
CA ARG A 345 15.21 15.71 -1.49
C ARG A 345 16.72 15.60 -1.28
N THR A 346 17.33 16.52 -0.55
CA THR A 346 18.72 16.34 -0.10
C THR A 346 18.84 15.07 0.76
N GLU A 347 17.96 14.97 1.74
CA GLU A 347 17.67 13.81 2.58
C GLU A 347 16.20 13.87 3.00
N THR A 348 15.60 12.73 3.35
CA THR A 348 14.23 12.70 3.89
C THR A 348 14.25 12.62 5.40
N SER A 349 13.23 13.20 6.03
CA SER A 349 12.95 13.11 7.46
C SER A 349 11.58 12.44 7.70
N PRO A 350 11.22 12.12 8.95
CA PRO A 350 9.88 11.62 9.30
C PRO A 350 8.74 12.57 8.91
N GLU A 351 9.02 13.86 8.71
CA GLU A 351 8.02 14.86 8.28
C GLU A 351 7.62 14.68 6.81
N ASP A 352 8.44 14.02 6.00
CA ASP A 352 8.22 13.85 4.56
C ASP A 352 7.28 12.69 4.21
N ILE A 353 6.77 11.95 5.21
CA ILE A 353 6.12 10.65 5.01
C ILE A 353 4.89 10.69 4.08
N GLU A 354 4.10 11.76 4.15
CA GLU A 354 2.92 11.90 3.30
C GLU A 354 3.28 12.13 1.84
N GLY A 355 4.31 12.94 1.59
CA GLY A 355 4.83 13.17 0.24
C GLY A 355 5.53 11.94 -0.33
N MET A 356 6.25 11.20 0.51
CA MET A 356 6.86 9.91 0.15
C MET A 356 5.81 8.89 -0.29
N HIS A 357 4.68 8.81 0.42
CA HIS A 357 3.57 7.91 0.09
C HIS A 357 2.82 8.36 -1.17
N ALA A 358 2.66 9.66 -1.39
CA ALA A 358 2.03 10.20 -2.61
C ALA A 358 2.87 10.01 -3.87
N SER A 359 4.18 9.79 -3.73
CA SER A 359 5.13 9.73 -4.85
C SER A 359 5.28 8.32 -5.41
N GLN A 360 5.43 8.22 -6.73
CA GLN A 360 5.76 6.96 -7.42
C GLN A 360 7.20 6.52 -7.16
N GLY A 361 8.08 7.48 -6.86
CA GLY A 361 9.47 7.21 -6.53
C GLY A 361 10.12 8.34 -5.75
N ILE A 362 11.23 8.01 -5.09
CA ILE A 362 11.99 8.92 -4.22
C ILE A 362 13.46 8.93 -4.66
N LEU A 363 14.02 10.13 -4.82
CA LEU A 363 15.43 10.35 -5.14
C LEU A 363 16.07 11.22 -4.06
N THR A 364 17.16 10.77 -3.45
CA THR A 364 17.92 11.59 -2.50
C THR A 364 19.38 11.80 -2.91
N ALA A 365 19.92 13.01 -2.64
CA ALA A 365 21.33 13.31 -2.89
C ALA A 365 22.25 12.66 -1.85
N ARG A 366 21.81 12.57 -0.59
CA ARG A 366 22.53 11.94 0.54
C ARG A 366 21.76 10.75 1.09
N GLY A 367 22.42 9.97 1.95
CA GLY A 367 21.86 8.81 2.64
C GLY A 367 22.29 7.46 2.05
N GLY A 368 22.60 6.51 2.93
CA GLY A 368 22.99 5.14 2.57
C GLY A 368 21.79 4.21 2.35
N MET A 369 22.07 2.92 2.20
CA MET A 369 21.04 1.88 2.05
C MET A 369 20.17 1.70 3.30
N THR A 370 20.61 2.19 4.46
CA THR A 370 19.90 2.20 5.75
C THR A 370 19.33 3.57 6.13
N SER A 371 19.41 4.56 5.24
CA SER A 371 18.85 5.90 5.48
C SER A 371 17.34 5.88 5.64
N HIS A 372 16.77 6.95 6.23
CA HIS A 372 15.33 7.10 6.41
C HIS A 372 14.55 6.84 5.11
N ALA A 373 14.96 7.47 4.01
CA ALA A 373 14.36 7.30 2.68
C ALA A 373 14.34 5.82 2.27
N ALA A 374 15.48 5.14 2.41
CA ALA A 374 15.65 3.76 1.99
C ALA A 374 14.80 2.79 2.81
N VAL A 375 14.75 2.96 4.14
CA VAL A 375 13.99 2.08 5.04
C VAL A 375 12.49 2.26 4.84
N VAL A 376 12.01 3.50 4.76
CA VAL A 376 10.58 3.82 4.60
C VAL A 376 10.10 3.42 3.21
N ALA A 377 10.84 3.75 2.14
CA ALA A 377 10.47 3.38 0.78
C ALA A 377 10.38 1.86 0.59
N ARG A 378 11.30 1.09 1.19
CA ARG A 378 11.20 -0.39 1.19
C ARG A 378 9.98 -0.90 1.93
N GLY A 379 9.61 -0.26 3.04
CA GLY A 379 8.41 -0.61 3.79
C GLY A 379 7.12 -0.35 2.99
N MET A 380 7.10 0.73 2.21
CA MET A 380 5.99 1.12 1.33
C MET A 380 5.97 0.38 -0.01
N GLY A 381 7.10 -0.23 -0.42
CA GLY A 381 7.25 -0.80 -1.77
C GLY A 381 7.43 0.27 -2.86
N THR A 382 7.77 1.50 -2.48
CA THR A 382 8.01 2.62 -3.41
C THR A 382 9.43 2.56 -3.96
N CYS A 383 9.60 2.82 -5.26
CA CYS A 383 10.92 2.89 -5.90
C CYS A 383 11.80 3.98 -5.26
N CYS A 384 13.02 3.66 -4.87
CA CYS A 384 13.92 4.63 -4.25
C CYS A 384 15.36 4.49 -4.72
N VAL A 385 15.96 5.62 -5.11
CA VAL A 385 17.39 5.78 -5.37
C VAL A 385 17.94 6.75 -4.32
N ALA A 386 18.80 6.28 -3.42
CA ALA A 386 19.34 7.09 -2.33
C ALA A 386 20.82 7.42 -2.52
N GLY A 387 21.32 8.47 -1.87
CA GLY A 387 22.75 8.78 -1.86
C GLY A 387 23.33 9.08 -3.25
N CYS A 388 22.55 9.73 -4.11
CA CYS A 388 22.97 10.10 -5.44
C CYS A 388 23.88 11.35 -5.39
N SER A 389 25.17 11.15 -5.11
CA SER A 389 26.15 12.25 -5.04
C SER A 389 26.40 12.95 -6.38
N GLU A 390 25.89 12.39 -7.48
CA GLU A 390 25.98 12.96 -8.83
C GLU A 390 24.94 14.07 -9.08
N ILE A 391 23.99 14.30 -8.17
CA ILE A 391 23.02 15.40 -8.25
C ILE A 391 23.29 16.49 -7.21
N SER A 392 23.03 17.74 -7.60
CA SER A 392 23.03 18.89 -6.69
C SER A 392 21.65 19.50 -6.66
N ILE A 393 20.98 19.46 -5.50
CA ILE A 393 19.60 19.90 -5.32
C ILE A 393 19.59 21.33 -4.79
N ASN A 394 18.74 22.18 -5.36
CA ASN A 394 18.40 23.49 -4.84
C ASN A 394 16.88 23.51 -4.56
N GLU A 395 16.54 23.34 -3.28
CA GLU A 395 15.14 23.22 -2.83
C GLU A 395 14.40 24.57 -2.88
N GLU A 396 15.12 25.69 -2.72
CA GLU A 396 14.55 27.05 -2.72
C GLU A 396 14.20 27.52 -4.15
N GLU A 397 15.10 27.28 -5.11
CA GLU A 397 14.89 27.58 -6.52
C GLU A 397 14.20 26.44 -7.31
N LYS A 398 13.85 25.34 -6.63
CA LYS A 398 13.09 24.19 -7.17
C LYS A 398 13.69 23.56 -8.43
N TYR A 399 14.97 23.19 -8.36
CA TYR A 399 15.63 22.38 -9.39
C TYR A 399 16.71 21.47 -8.81
N PHE A 400 17.13 20.45 -9.56
CA PHE A 400 18.42 19.81 -9.34
C PHE A 400 19.25 19.81 -10.62
N THR A 401 20.57 19.73 -10.44
CA THR A 401 21.53 19.62 -11.54
C THR A 401 21.99 18.17 -11.67
N ASP A 402 21.95 17.62 -12.88
CA ASP A 402 22.42 16.25 -13.18
C ASP A 402 23.95 16.17 -13.33
N LYS A 403 24.48 14.96 -13.58
CA LYS A 403 25.94 14.73 -13.72
C LYS A 403 26.57 15.43 -14.93
N PHE A 404 25.77 15.90 -15.87
CA PHE A 404 26.20 16.62 -17.07
C PHE A 404 26.06 18.15 -16.90
N GLY A 405 25.59 18.62 -15.74
CA GLY A 405 25.37 20.05 -15.49
C GLY A 405 24.03 20.57 -16.00
N ASN A 406 23.10 19.71 -16.43
CA ASN A 406 21.77 20.15 -16.87
C ASN A 406 20.85 20.35 -15.66
N LYS A 407 20.08 21.45 -15.67
CA LYS A 407 19.01 21.67 -14.69
C LYS A 407 17.77 20.86 -15.08
N ILE A 408 17.19 20.17 -14.11
CA ILE A 408 15.87 19.55 -14.15
C ILE A 408 14.96 20.33 -13.20
N LEU A 409 13.91 20.94 -13.74
CA LEU A 409 13.00 21.80 -12.99
C LEU A 409 11.83 21.01 -12.37
N GLU A 410 11.16 21.62 -11.39
CA GLU A 410 9.90 21.10 -10.87
C GLU A 410 8.87 20.90 -12.00
N GLY A 411 8.17 19.78 -11.97
CA GLY A 411 7.19 19.39 -12.99
C GLY A 411 7.79 18.62 -14.19
N GLU A 412 9.11 18.61 -14.38
CA GLU A 412 9.73 17.80 -15.44
C GLU A 412 9.69 16.31 -15.09
N ASN A 413 9.51 15.47 -16.11
CA ASN A 413 9.44 14.02 -15.92
C ASN A 413 10.83 13.39 -15.87
N ILE A 414 11.04 12.56 -14.85
CA ILE A 414 12.19 11.65 -14.75
C ILE A 414 11.72 10.23 -14.51
N SER A 415 12.62 9.28 -14.76
CA SER A 415 12.40 7.87 -14.44
C SER A 415 13.49 7.37 -13.48
N LEU A 416 13.11 6.59 -12.47
CA LEU A 416 13.98 5.99 -11.47
C LEU A 416 13.94 4.48 -11.59
N ASP A 417 15.12 3.85 -11.66
CA ASP A 417 15.27 2.41 -11.47
C ASP A 417 15.87 2.16 -10.09
N GLY A 418 14.99 1.88 -9.13
CA GLY A 418 15.37 1.58 -7.76
C GLY A 418 16.09 0.24 -7.59
N SER A 419 16.16 -0.59 -8.63
CA SER A 419 16.87 -1.88 -8.62
C SER A 419 18.33 -1.73 -9.01
N THR A 420 18.64 -0.79 -9.91
CA THR A 420 20.01 -0.52 -10.39
C THR A 420 20.62 0.77 -9.82
N GLY A 421 19.78 1.64 -9.24
CA GLY A 421 20.18 2.94 -8.73
C GLY A 421 20.29 4.01 -9.83
N ASN A 422 19.82 3.74 -11.04
CA ASN A 422 19.95 4.67 -12.16
C ASN A 422 18.80 5.69 -12.18
N VAL A 423 19.13 6.93 -12.52
CA VAL A 423 18.19 8.03 -12.77
C VAL A 423 18.23 8.38 -14.25
N TYR A 424 17.07 8.47 -14.89
CA TYR A 424 16.93 8.69 -16.32
C TYR A 424 16.14 9.97 -16.61
N LYS A 425 16.50 10.65 -17.69
CA LYS A 425 15.73 11.80 -18.18
C LYS A 425 14.48 11.34 -18.92
N GLY A 426 13.35 11.97 -18.64
CA GLY A 426 12.08 11.72 -19.31
C GLY A 426 11.39 10.44 -18.84
N GLU A 427 10.36 10.05 -19.59
CA GLU A 427 9.54 8.89 -19.29
C GLU A 427 10.06 7.62 -19.97
N ILE A 428 10.25 6.55 -19.20
CA ILE A 428 10.55 5.23 -19.74
C ILE A 428 9.28 4.36 -19.70
N LYS A 429 9.03 3.68 -20.81
CA LYS A 429 7.92 2.73 -20.94
C LYS A 429 8.11 1.54 -19.99
N THR A 430 7.02 1.10 -19.39
CA THR A 430 7.01 -0.07 -18.52
C THR A 430 6.25 -1.27 -19.14
N VAL A 431 6.52 -2.47 -18.63
CA VAL A 431 5.91 -3.76 -18.97
C VAL A 431 5.28 -4.37 -17.73
N ALA A 432 4.22 -5.15 -17.93
CA ALA A 432 3.56 -5.86 -16.84
C ALA A 432 4.48 -6.96 -16.27
N PRO A 433 4.48 -7.15 -14.95
CA PRO A 433 5.28 -8.19 -14.31
C PRO A 433 4.73 -9.60 -14.57
N GLU A 434 5.61 -10.60 -14.64
CA GLU A 434 5.25 -12.01 -14.84
C GLU A 434 5.36 -12.82 -13.53
N MET A 435 4.42 -13.74 -13.29
CA MET A 435 4.43 -14.66 -12.14
C MET A 435 5.35 -15.87 -12.35
N THR A 436 6.67 -15.67 -12.35
CA THR A 436 7.65 -16.75 -12.60
C THR A 436 8.58 -17.00 -11.41
N GLY A 437 9.36 -18.09 -11.46
CA GLY A 437 10.35 -18.44 -10.45
C GLY A 437 9.77 -18.66 -9.05
N ASP A 438 10.40 -18.07 -8.04
CA ASP A 438 9.99 -18.20 -6.64
C ASP A 438 8.59 -17.65 -6.38
N PHE A 439 8.16 -16.61 -7.12
CA PHE A 439 6.81 -16.07 -6.98
C PHE A 439 5.75 -17.06 -7.44
N GLY A 440 5.94 -17.70 -8.60
CA GLY A 440 5.04 -18.75 -9.08
C GLY A 440 4.98 -19.94 -8.11
N LYS A 441 6.13 -20.38 -7.58
CA LYS A 441 6.21 -21.48 -6.61
C LYS A 441 5.47 -21.15 -5.30
N PHE A 442 5.72 -19.96 -4.75
CA PHE A 442 5.07 -19.48 -3.53
C PHE A 442 3.55 -19.35 -3.70
N MET A 443 3.11 -18.81 -4.82
CA MET A 443 1.68 -18.67 -5.13
C MET A 443 1.00 -20.01 -5.43
N GLY A 444 1.75 -21.01 -5.89
CA GLY A 444 1.30 -22.40 -5.95
C GLY A 444 1.00 -22.97 -4.56
N TRP A 445 1.84 -22.68 -3.55
CA TRP A 445 1.55 -23.08 -2.17
C TRP A 445 0.30 -22.38 -1.61
N ALA A 446 0.12 -21.10 -1.92
CA ALA A 446 -1.09 -20.37 -1.52
C ALA A 446 -2.36 -21.03 -2.09
N ASP A 447 -2.33 -21.46 -3.36
CA ASP A 447 -3.44 -22.16 -4.00
C ASP A 447 -3.69 -23.56 -3.44
N GLU A 448 -2.63 -24.30 -3.07
CA GLU A 448 -2.76 -25.61 -2.39
C GLU A 448 -3.47 -25.49 -1.03
N ILE A 449 -3.27 -24.37 -0.33
CA ILE A 449 -3.74 -24.18 1.04
C ILE A 449 -5.14 -23.54 1.10
N ARG A 450 -5.42 -22.53 0.27
CA ARG A 450 -6.68 -21.77 0.35
C ARG A 450 -7.91 -22.62 0.02
N THR A 451 -9.04 -22.29 0.63
CA THR A 451 -10.35 -22.89 0.31
C THR A 451 -11.26 -21.94 -0.45
N LEU A 452 -11.18 -20.63 -0.15
CA LEU A 452 -11.87 -19.59 -0.93
C LEU A 452 -11.35 -19.60 -2.37
N LYS A 453 -12.30 -19.58 -3.32
CA LYS A 453 -11.96 -19.27 -4.70
C LYS A 453 -11.67 -17.78 -4.86
N VAL A 454 -10.79 -17.44 -5.78
CA VAL A 454 -10.49 -16.04 -6.11
C VAL A 454 -10.92 -15.75 -7.52
N ARG A 455 -11.94 -14.92 -7.68
CA ARG A 455 -12.43 -14.42 -8.96
C ARG A 455 -11.94 -12.99 -9.18
N THR A 456 -12.21 -12.45 -10.36
CA THR A 456 -11.87 -11.06 -10.71
C THR A 456 -13.11 -10.23 -11.00
N ASN A 457 -12.99 -8.92 -10.81
CA ASN A 457 -13.90 -7.91 -11.34
C ASN A 457 -13.26 -7.44 -12.66
N ALA A 458 -13.84 -7.80 -13.79
CA ALA A 458 -13.28 -7.51 -15.10
C ALA A 458 -14.41 -7.32 -16.12
N ASP A 459 -14.30 -6.23 -16.88
CA ASP A 459 -15.37 -5.73 -17.74
C ASP A 459 -14.97 -5.80 -19.23
N SER A 460 -13.71 -6.14 -19.52
CA SER A 460 -13.18 -6.28 -20.88
C SER A 460 -12.46 -7.61 -21.09
N PRO A 461 -12.32 -8.10 -22.35
CA PRO A 461 -11.55 -9.30 -22.65
C PRO A 461 -10.09 -9.20 -22.21
N ASN A 462 -9.50 -8.00 -22.28
CA ASN A 462 -8.11 -7.78 -21.87
C ASN A 462 -7.96 -7.93 -20.35
N ASP A 463 -8.85 -7.31 -19.57
CA ASP A 463 -8.81 -7.40 -18.10
C ASP A 463 -9.06 -8.83 -17.62
N ALA A 464 -9.97 -9.54 -18.30
CA ALA A 464 -10.20 -10.96 -18.06
C ALA A 464 -8.92 -11.79 -18.28
N GLN A 465 -8.21 -11.56 -19.39
CA GLN A 465 -6.96 -12.26 -19.68
C GLN A 465 -5.85 -11.93 -18.67
N VAL A 466 -5.71 -10.66 -18.28
CA VAL A 466 -4.75 -10.24 -17.25
C VAL A 466 -5.05 -10.94 -15.92
N ALA A 467 -6.32 -11.00 -15.52
CA ALA A 467 -6.72 -11.67 -14.29
C ALA A 467 -6.44 -13.19 -14.31
N ILE A 468 -6.70 -13.86 -15.43
CA ILE A 468 -6.36 -15.28 -15.60
C ILE A 468 -4.85 -15.50 -15.46
N ASN A 469 -4.02 -14.62 -16.02
CA ASN A 469 -2.57 -14.70 -15.89
C ASN A 469 -2.10 -14.57 -14.42
N PHE A 470 -2.88 -13.86 -13.58
CA PHE A 470 -2.65 -13.76 -12.14
C PHE A 470 -3.33 -14.87 -11.32
N GLY A 471 -4.00 -15.84 -11.96
CA GLY A 471 -4.60 -17.00 -11.32
C GLY A 471 -6.07 -16.82 -10.89
N ALA A 472 -6.81 -15.90 -11.52
CA ALA A 472 -8.25 -15.79 -11.28
C ALA A 472 -9.00 -17.04 -11.76
N GLU A 473 -10.00 -17.48 -11.00
CA GLU A 473 -10.79 -18.70 -11.22
C GLU A 473 -12.20 -18.40 -11.73
N GLY A 474 -12.38 -17.24 -12.38
CA GLY A 474 -13.68 -16.73 -12.81
C GLY A 474 -13.78 -15.22 -12.73
N ILE A 475 -14.84 -14.66 -13.29
CA ILE A 475 -15.21 -13.25 -13.10
C ILE A 475 -16.37 -13.19 -12.11
N GLY A 476 -16.20 -12.60 -10.93
CA GLY A 476 -17.26 -12.45 -9.94
C GLY A 476 -18.12 -11.20 -10.16
N LEU A 477 -17.64 -10.25 -10.97
CA LEU A 477 -18.38 -9.07 -11.39
C LEU A 477 -17.88 -8.57 -12.74
N CYS A 478 -18.73 -8.67 -13.76
CA CYS A 478 -18.60 -7.98 -15.03
C CYS A 478 -19.68 -6.89 -15.10
N ARG A 479 -19.25 -5.63 -15.08
CA ARG A 479 -20.09 -4.44 -15.16
C ARG A 479 -20.43 -4.15 -16.61
N THR A 480 -21.71 -4.24 -16.95
CA THR A 480 -22.16 -4.02 -18.32
C THR A 480 -22.14 -2.55 -18.72
N GLU A 481 -21.99 -1.65 -17.76
CA GLU A 481 -22.24 -0.23 -17.98
C GLU A 481 -21.02 0.46 -18.56
N HIS A 482 -19.84 -0.03 -18.17
CA HIS A 482 -18.57 0.26 -18.82
C HIS A 482 -18.56 -0.12 -20.30
N MET A 483 -19.38 -1.11 -20.71
CA MET A 483 -19.53 -1.48 -22.12
C MET A 483 -20.37 -0.48 -22.92
N PHE A 484 -20.99 0.52 -22.29
CA PHE A 484 -21.78 1.55 -22.98
C PHE A 484 -21.08 2.91 -23.08
N PHE A 485 -20.02 3.13 -22.31
CA PHE A 485 -19.30 4.41 -22.24
C PHE A 485 -18.28 4.63 -23.36
N GLU A 486 -18.03 3.65 -24.25
CA GLU A 486 -17.15 3.89 -25.41
C GLU A 486 -17.82 4.86 -26.42
N PRO A 487 -17.04 5.75 -27.08
CA PRO A 487 -17.57 6.82 -27.93
C PRO A 487 -18.50 6.36 -29.06
N ASP A 488 -18.30 5.16 -29.59
CA ASP A 488 -19.11 4.57 -30.67
C ASP A 488 -20.42 3.93 -30.17
N ARG A 489 -20.60 3.78 -28.85
CA ARG A 489 -21.73 3.09 -28.21
C ARG A 489 -22.67 4.06 -27.48
N ILE A 490 -22.09 5.13 -26.92
CA ILE A 490 -22.82 6.22 -26.25
C ILE A 490 -24.03 6.73 -27.06
N PRO A 491 -23.96 6.93 -28.39
CA PRO A 491 -25.11 7.41 -29.15
C PRO A 491 -26.34 6.50 -29.08
N ALA A 492 -26.14 5.18 -29.11
CA ALA A 492 -27.24 4.21 -29.10
C ALA A 492 -27.91 4.09 -27.72
N ILE A 493 -27.14 4.22 -26.63
CA ILE A 493 -27.73 4.28 -25.27
C ILE A 493 -28.49 5.59 -25.07
N ARG A 494 -27.97 6.73 -25.56
CA ARG A 494 -28.67 8.01 -25.49
C ARG A 494 -29.98 7.99 -26.29
N GLU A 495 -29.98 7.37 -27.48
CA GLU A 495 -31.20 7.15 -28.28
C GLU A 495 -32.24 6.33 -27.52
N MET A 496 -31.81 5.30 -26.78
CA MET A 496 -32.70 4.53 -25.91
C MET A 496 -33.30 5.41 -24.80
N ILE A 497 -32.48 6.24 -24.15
CA ILE A 497 -32.91 7.10 -23.04
C ILE A 497 -33.96 8.13 -23.47
N VAL A 498 -33.80 8.75 -24.64
CA VAL A 498 -34.76 9.77 -25.12
C VAL A 498 -36.03 9.19 -25.77
N SER A 499 -36.12 7.87 -25.89
CA SER A 499 -37.23 7.21 -26.57
C SER A 499 -38.52 7.20 -25.73
N GLU A 500 -39.61 7.73 -26.30
CA GLU A 500 -40.90 7.85 -25.61
C GLU A 500 -41.69 6.53 -25.58
N THR A 501 -41.49 5.67 -26.59
CA THR A 501 -42.22 4.41 -26.74
C THR A 501 -41.32 3.19 -26.59
N GLU A 502 -41.89 2.08 -26.13
CA GLU A 502 -41.19 0.79 -26.08
C GLU A 502 -40.63 0.39 -27.46
N GLY A 503 -41.38 0.62 -28.53
CA GLY A 503 -40.92 0.32 -29.91
C GLY A 503 -39.67 1.09 -30.31
N GLN A 504 -39.58 2.37 -29.95
CA GLN A 504 -38.36 3.18 -30.17
C GLN A 504 -37.20 2.68 -29.31
N ARG A 505 -37.44 2.39 -28.02
CA ARG A 505 -36.41 1.82 -27.13
C ARG A 505 -35.86 0.51 -27.66
N ARG A 506 -36.72 -0.42 -28.10
CA ARG A 506 -36.31 -1.70 -28.71
C ARG A 506 -35.46 -1.49 -29.96
N LYS A 507 -35.77 -0.50 -30.79
CA LYS A 507 -34.96 -0.17 -31.99
C LYS A 507 -33.56 0.33 -31.61
N ALA A 508 -33.45 1.16 -30.57
CA ALA A 508 -32.16 1.61 -30.05
C ALA A 508 -31.36 0.45 -29.41
N LEU A 509 -32.02 -0.36 -28.58
CA LEU A 509 -31.43 -1.54 -27.94
C LEU A 509 -30.93 -2.58 -28.96
N ALA A 510 -31.61 -2.74 -30.11
CA ALA A 510 -31.16 -3.61 -31.19
C ALA A 510 -29.81 -3.20 -31.80
N LYS A 511 -29.44 -1.91 -31.72
CA LYS A 511 -28.10 -1.42 -32.14
C LYS A 511 -27.02 -1.82 -31.13
N LEU A 512 -27.36 -1.88 -29.84
CA LEU A 512 -26.44 -2.27 -28.76
C LEU A 512 -26.21 -3.78 -28.69
N LEU A 513 -27.20 -4.58 -29.05
CA LEU A 513 -27.14 -6.05 -29.01
C LEU A 513 -25.88 -6.66 -29.66
N PRO A 514 -25.55 -6.39 -30.95
CA PRO A 514 -24.38 -6.99 -31.58
C PRO A 514 -23.04 -6.55 -30.96
N ILE A 515 -23.01 -5.35 -30.37
CA ILE A 515 -21.82 -4.79 -29.72
C ILE A 515 -21.57 -5.53 -28.41
N GLN A 516 -22.55 -5.55 -27.50
CA GLN A 516 -22.44 -6.28 -26.23
C GLN A 516 -22.17 -7.77 -26.44
N ARG A 517 -22.84 -8.41 -27.41
CA ARG A 517 -22.60 -9.81 -27.75
C ARG A 517 -21.12 -10.06 -28.08
N LYS A 518 -20.49 -9.16 -28.86
CA LYS A 518 -19.08 -9.27 -29.21
C LYS A 518 -18.15 -9.13 -28.00
N ASP A 519 -18.46 -8.23 -27.07
CA ASP A 519 -17.67 -8.08 -25.85
C ASP A 519 -17.76 -9.34 -24.98
N PHE A 520 -18.98 -9.85 -24.76
CA PHE A 520 -19.18 -11.09 -24.01
C PHE A 520 -18.50 -12.29 -24.67
N GLU A 521 -18.51 -12.40 -26.01
CA GLU A 521 -17.74 -13.44 -26.72
C GLU A 521 -16.25 -13.33 -26.42
N GLY A 522 -15.70 -12.11 -26.42
CA GLY A 522 -14.30 -11.87 -26.06
C GLY A 522 -14.00 -12.28 -24.62
N ILE A 523 -14.86 -11.91 -23.68
CA ILE A 523 -14.74 -12.24 -22.26
C ILE A 523 -14.82 -13.77 -22.05
N PHE A 524 -15.82 -14.44 -22.61
CA PHE A 524 -15.96 -15.89 -22.49
C PHE A 524 -14.78 -16.66 -23.08
N LYS A 525 -14.23 -16.19 -24.21
CA LYS A 525 -13.01 -16.77 -24.80
C LYS A 525 -11.80 -16.61 -23.88
N ALA A 526 -11.59 -15.42 -23.32
CA ALA A 526 -10.48 -15.15 -22.39
C ALA A 526 -10.59 -16.00 -21.12
N MET A 527 -11.81 -16.22 -20.61
CA MET A 527 -12.04 -17.00 -19.39
C MET A 527 -11.95 -18.52 -19.59
N GLY A 528 -11.89 -19.02 -20.82
CA GLY A 528 -11.47 -20.39 -21.12
C GLY A 528 -12.23 -21.52 -20.40
N GLY A 529 -13.48 -21.27 -19.98
CA GLY A 529 -14.31 -22.24 -19.24
C GLY A 529 -14.57 -21.92 -17.77
N TYR A 530 -13.90 -20.91 -17.21
CA TYR A 530 -14.22 -20.40 -15.88
C TYR A 530 -15.56 -19.65 -15.86
N PRO A 531 -16.27 -19.62 -14.72
CA PRO A 531 -17.58 -18.97 -14.61
C PRO A 531 -17.47 -17.44 -14.71
N VAL A 532 -18.43 -16.83 -15.39
CA VAL A 532 -18.47 -15.37 -15.62
C VAL A 532 -19.79 -14.80 -15.11
N THR A 533 -19.71 -14.02 -14.03
CA THR A 533 -20.85 -13.33 -13.44
C THR A 533 -21.02 -11.95 -14.06
N ILE A 534 -22.14 -11.75 -14.75
CA ILE A 534 -22.45 -10.53 -15.50
C ILE A 534 -23.58 -9.81 -14.78
N ARG A 535 -23.32 -8.57 -14.37
CA ARG A 535 -24.29 -7.72 -13.70
C ARG A 535 -25.06 -6.89 -14.72
N PHE A 536 -26.37 -6.88 -14.60
CA PHE A 536 -27.23 -6.02 -15.42
C PHE A 536 -26.97 -4.53 -15.15
N LEU A 537 -27.47 -3.71 -16.08
CA LEU A 537 -27.34 -2.25 -16.04
C LEU A 537 -27.79 -1.69 -14.67
N ASP A 538 -26.86 -1.05 -13.98
CA ASP A 538 -27.03 -0.55 -12.62
C ASP A 538 -27.19 0.97 -12.46
N PRO A 539 -26.44 1.86 -13.15
CA PRO A 539 -26.50 3.28 -12.91
C PRO A 539 -27.83 3.88 -13.43
N PRO A 540 -28.26 5.01 -12.85
CA PRO A 540 -29.41 5.75 -13.33
C PRO A 540 -29.13 6.34 -14.73
N LEU A 541 -30.20 6.52 -15.51
CA LEU A 541 -30.09 6.91 -16.92
C LEU A 541 -29.45 8.29 -17.12
N HIS A 542 -29.52 9.19 -16.13
CA HIS A 542 -28.94 10.53 -16.26
C HIS A 542 -27.41 10.53 -16.34
N GLU A 543 -26.72 9.48 -15.87
CA GLU A 543 -25.25 9.38 -15.99
C GLU A 543 -24.77 9.27 -17.44
N PHE A 544 -25.62 8.82 -18.36
CA PHE A 544 -25.29 8.73 -19.79
C PHE A 544 -25.56 10.03 -20.57
N LEU A 545 -26.19 11.02 -19.93
CA LEU A 545 -26.56 12.28 -20.56
C LEU A 545 -25.54 13.39 -20.24
N PRO A 546 -25.25 14.28 -21.20
CA PRO A 546 -24.35 15.40 -20.97
C PRO A 546 -24.98 16.43 -20.02
N GLN A 547 -24.15 17.09 -19.21
CA GLN A 547 -24.60 18.16 -18.30
C GLN A 547 -24.34 19.58 -18.85
N ALA A 548 -23.27 19.78 -19.62
CA ALA A 548 -22.93 21.09 -20.16
C ALA A 548 -23.90 21.50 -21.28
N GLU A 549 -24.40 22.73 -21.26
CA GLU A 549 -25.40 23.22 -22.24
C GLU A 549 -24.96 23.01 -23.69
N LYS A 550 -23.67 23.24 -23.98
CA LYS A 550 -23.10 23.02 -25.31
C LYS A 550 -23.22 21.56 -25.75
N ASP A 551 -22.87 20.63 -24.87
CA ASP A 551 -22.91 19.20 -25.17
C ASP A 551 -24.35 18.68 -25.29
N VAL A 552 -25.29 19.29 -24.54
CA VAL A 552 -26.73 19.05 -24.69
C VAL A 552 -27.21 19.53 -26.06
N GLN A 553 -26.79 20.72 -26.50
CA GLN A 553 -27.14 21.25 -27.83
C GLN A 553 -26.58 20.37 -28.96
N ASP A 554 -25.32 19.94 -28.85
CA ASP A 554 -24.67 19.08 -29.84
C ASP A 554 -25.34 17.70 -29.91
N LEU A 555 -25.74 17.16 -28.75
CA LEU A 555 -26.50 15.91 -28.69
C LEU A 555 -27.90 16.05 -29.31
N ALA A 556 -28.61 17.14 -29.03
CA ALA A 556 -29.93 17.41 -29.59
C ALA A 556 -29.88 17.45 -31.13
N ASN A 557 -28.90 18.16 -31.69
CA ASN A 557 -28.67 18.24 -33.13
C ASN A 557 -28.36 16.86 -33.75
N THR A 558 -27.55 16.05 -33.05
CA THR A 558 -27.17 14.70 -33.51
C THR A 558 -28.36 13.74 -33.53
N MET A 559 -29.27 13.90 -32.58
CA MET A 559 -30.44 13.03 -32.40
C MET A 559 -31.70 13.52 -33.13
N ASP A 560 -31.61 14.64 -33.84
CA ASP A 560 -32.73 15.29 -34.54
C ASP A 560 -33.92 15.59 -33.59
N ILE A 561 -33.61 16.08 -32.38
CA ILE A 561 -34.59 16.54 -31.38
C ILE A 561 -34.30 17.99 -30.99
N SER A 562 -35.32 18.74 -30.54
CA SER A 562 -35.09 20.10 -30.08
C SER A 562 -34.33 20.13 -28.76
N TYR A 563 -33.53 21.19 -28.54
CA TYR A 563 -32.79 21.41 -27.30
C TYR A 563 -33.73 21.40 -26.09
N GLU A 564 -34.88 22.07 -26.19
CA GLU A 564 -35.87 22.16 -25.12
C GLU A 564 -36.44 20.79 -24.76
N LYS A 565 -36.64 19.92 -25.76
CA LYS A 565 -37.13 18.55 -25.54
C LYS A 565 -36.08 17.72 -24.82
N LEU A 566 -34.84 17.73 -25.29
CA LEU A 566 -33.75 17.00 -24.63
C LEU A 566 -33.52 17.51 -23.20
N LYS A 567 -33.55 18.83 -23.01
CA LYS A 567 -33.40 19.46 -21.70
C LYS A 567 -34.52 19.03 -20.74
N SER A 568 -35.77 19.00 -21.20
CA SER A 568 -36.89 18.48 -20.41
C SER A 568 -36.72 17.01 -20.02
N ILE A 569 -36.14 16.17 -20.88
CA ILE A 569 -35.85 14.76 -20.57
C ILE A 569 -34.76 14.68 -19.49
N ILE A 570 -33.64 15.39 -19.69
CA ILE A 570 -32.55 15.47 -18.70
C ILE A 570 -33.07 15.90 -17.33
N ASP A 571 -33.88 16.97 -17.29
CA ASP A 571 -34.43 17.51 -16.05
C ASP A 571 -35.43 16.54 -15.38
N SER A 572 -36.16 15.73 -16.17
CA SER A 572 -37.07 14.70 -15.62
C SER A 572 -36.36 13.44 -15.11
N LEU A 573 -35.16 13.15 -15.61
CA LEU A 573 -34.30 12.06 -15.14
C LEU A 573 -33.36 12.50 -14.00
N HIS A 574 -33.35 13.79 -13.68
CA HIS A 574 -32.57 14.32 -12.57
C HIS A 574 -33.13 13.83 -11.24
N GLU A 575 -32.25 13.32 -10.38
CA GLU A 575 -32.61 12.81 -9.07
C GLU A 575 -31.82 13.54 -7.99
N LEU A 576 -32.47 13.78 -6.83
CA LEU A 576 -31.82 14.40 -5.68
C LEU A 576 -30.72 13.51 -5.09
N ASN A 577 -30.93 12.19 -5.07
CA ASN A 577 -29.99 11.20 -4.55
C ASN A 577 -29.86 10.02 -5.53
N PRO A 578 -29.05 10.17 -6.60
CA PRO A 578 -28.90 9.15 -7.65
C PRO A 578 -28.55 7.74 -7.15
N MET A 579 -27.75 7.65 -6.08
CA MET A 579 -27.36 6.39 -5.44
C MET A 579 -28.59 5.54 -5.03
N LEU A 580 -29.68 6.18 -4.62
CA LEU A 580 -30.90 5.51 -4.11
C LEU A 580 -32.07 5.56 -5.10
N GLY A 581 -31.84 6.02 -6.33
CA GLY A 581 -32.87 6.38 -7.32
C GLY A 581 -33.38 5.24 -8.22
N HIS A 582 -33.83 5.63 -9.41
CA HIS A 582 -34.40 4.76 -10.46
C HIS A 582 -33.30 4.09 -11.27
N ARG A 583 -32.73 3.04 -10.67
CA ARG A 583 -31.55 2.35 -11.17
C ARG A 583 -31.62 0.83 -10.89
N GLY A 584 -30.66 0.05 -11.36
CA GLY A 584 -30.57 -1.39 -11.13
C GLY A 584 -31.84 -2.17 -11.48
N CYS A 585 -32.29 -3.09 -10.61
CA CYS A 585 -33.50 -3.89 -10.86
C CYS A 585 -34.76 -3.04 -11.09
N ARG A 586 -34.85 -1.85 -10.51
CA ARG A 586 -36.01 -0.96 -10.65
C ARG A 586 -36.14 -0.46 -12.08
N LEU A 587 -35.00 -0.17 -12.71
CA LEU A 587 -34.94 0.21 -14.11
C LEU A 587 -35.35 -0.96 -15.01
N ALA A 588 -34.86 -2.18 -14.73
CA ALA A 588 -35.25 -3.39 -15.44
C ALA A 588 -36.73 -3.77 -15.27
N ILE A 589 -37.35 -3.41 -14.14
CA ILE A 589 -38.80 -3.59 -13.92
C ILE A 589 -39.61 -2.56 -14.74
N SER A 590 -39.17 -1.30 -14.78
CA SER A 590 -39.85 -0.26 -15.56
C SER A 590 -39.67 -0.43 -17.07
N TYR A 591 -38.51 -0.92 -17.50
CA TYR A 591 -38.15 -1.12 -18.91
C TYR A 591 -37.60 -2.54 -19.12
N PRO A 592 -38.46 -3.58 -19.11
CA PRO A 592 -38.03 -4.98 -19.23
C PRO A 592 -37.21 -5.27 -20.49
N GLU A 593 -37.46 -4.53 -21.58
CA GLU A 593 -36.72 -4.65 -22.84
C GLU A 593 -35.20 -4.47 -22.68
N ILE A 594 -34.73 -3.75 -21.65
CA ILE A 594 -33.29 -3.63 -21.34
C ILE A 594 -32.74 -4.99 -20.87
N ALA A 595 -33.41 -5.63 -19.90
CA ALA A 595 -33.06 -6.94 -19.39
C ALA A 595 -33.16 -8.03 -20.48
N GLU A 596 -34.15 -7.95 -21.35
CA GLU A 596 -34.29 -8.85 -22.51
C GLU A 596 -33.09 -8.74 -23.45
N MET A 597 -32.69 -7.52 -23.82
CA MET A 597 -31.55 -7.30 -24.72
C MET A 597 -30.24 -7.80 -24.11
N GLN A 598 -29.97 -7.47 -22.83
CA GLN A 598 -28.76 -7.95 -22.15
C GLN A 598 -28.74 -9.48 -22.03
N THR A 599 -29.87 -10.10 -21.68
CA THR A 599 -29.99 -11.57 -21.63
C THR A 599 -29.69 -12.20 -22.99
N ARG A 600 -30.30 -11.67 -24.06
CA ARG A 600 -30.07 -12.17 -25.42
C ARG A 600 -28.60 -12.03 -25.82
N ALA A 601 -27.97 -10.88 -25.54
CA ALA A 601 -26.54 -10.65 -25.82
C ALA A 601 -25.64 -11.69 -25.12
N ILE A 602 -25.89 -11.96 -23.84
CA ILE A 602 -25.13 -12.90 -23.01
C ILE A 602 -25.28 -14.33 -23.54
N ILE A 603 -26.51 -14.78 -23.77
CA ILE A 603 -26.77 -16.17 -24.16
C ILE A 603 -26.35 -16.41 -25.62
N GLU A 604 -26.56 -15.48 -26.54
CA GLU A 604 -26.05 -15.60 -27.92
C GLU A 604 -24.52 -15.66 -27.94
N ALA A 605 -23.83 -14.85 -27.14
CA ALA A 605 -22.38 -14.90 -27.01
C ALA A 605 -21.91 -16.26 -26.46
N ALA A 606 -22.57 -16.76 -25.41
CA ALA A 606 -22.27 -18.07 -24.83
C ALA A 606 -22.46 -19.21 -25.84
N VAL A 607 -23.54 -19.16 -26.64
CA VAL A 607 -23.79 -20.12 -27.73
C VAL A 607 -22.68 -20.04 -28.78
N ASN A 608 -22.31 -18.84 -29.23
CA ASN A 608 -21.29 -18.65 -30.26
C ASN A 608 -19.93 -19.19 -29.81
N VAL A 609 -19.54 -18.93 -28.57
CA VAL A 609 -18.29 -19.47 -27.99
C VAL A 609 -18.38 -20.97 -27.75
N THR A 610 -19.53 -21.50 -27.34
CA THR A 610 -19.73 -22.94 -27.18
C THR A 610 -19.62 -23.69 -28.50
N LYS A 611 -20.14 -23.13 -29.60
CA LYS A 611 -19.95 -23.67 -30.95
C LYS A 611 -18.47 -23.70 -31.39
N SER A 612 -17.62 -22.85 -30.80
CA SER A 612 -16.17 -22.86 -31.05
C SER A 612 -15.40 -23.89 -30.22
N GLY A 613 -16.08 -24.68 -29.38
CA GLY A 613 -15.51 -25.80 -28.61
C GLY A 613 -15.19 -25.48 -27.15
N LEU A 614 -15.43 -24.25 -26.68
CA LEU A 614 -15.21 -23.84 -25.29
C LEU A 614 -16.50 -23.98 -24.48
N LYS A 615 -16.44 -24.65 -23.32
CA LYS A 615 -17.59 -24.71 -22.42
C LYS A 615 -17.79 -23.33 -21.77
N VAL A 616 -19.00 -22.78 -21.80
CA VAL A 616 -19.32 -21.50 -21.15
C VAL A 616 -20.42 -21.72 -20.13
N LYS A 617 -20.27 -21.11 -18.94
CA LYS A 617 -21.31 -21.07 -17.90
C LYS A 617 -21.55 -19.63 -17.46
N PRO A 618 -22.50 -18.92 -18.10
CA PRO A 618 -22.88 -17.56 -17.71
C PRO A 618 -23.61 -17.55 -16.36
N GLU A 619 -23.27 -16.61 -15.50
CA GLU A 619 -24.00 -16.33 -14.26
C GLU A 619 -24.60 -14.92 -14.38
N ILE A 620 -25.92 -14.79 -14.43
CA ILE A 620 -26.61 -13.52 -14.62
C ILE A 620 -27.00 -12.95 -13.25
N MET A 621 -26.57 -11.73 -12.96
CA MET A 621 -26.74 -11.11 -11.65
C MET A 621 -27.60 -9.85 -11.72
N ILE A 622 -28.67 -9.83 -10.93
CA ILE A 622 -29.58 -8.68 -10.84
C ILE A 622 -29.14 -7.75 -9.70
N PRO A 623 -28.80 -6.47 -9.98
CA PRO A 623 -28.38 -5.49 -8.97
C PRO A 623 -29.54 -4.86 -8.22
N LEU A 624 -29.23 -4.28 -7.06
CA LEU A 624 -30.06 -3.38 -6.26
C LEU A 624 -31.40 -3.97 -5.75
N VAL A 625 -31.47 -5.30 -5.67
CA VAL A 625 -32.66 -6.02 -5.18
C VAL A 625 -32.85 -5.75 -3.69
N GLY A 626 -34.07 -5.38 -3.29
CA GLY A 626 -34.48 -5.24 -1.90
C GLY A 626 -35.59 -6.20 -1.48
N ASP A 627 -36.32 -6.80 -2.42
CA ASP A 627 -37.42 -7.74 -2.19
C ASP A 627 -37.38 -8.93 -3.16
N VAL A 628 -37.75 -10.12 -2.70
CA VAL A 628 -37.79 -11.34 -3.54
C VAL A 628 -38.67 -11.17 -4.80
N ARG A 629 -39.74 -10.37 -4.72
CA ARG A 629 -40.63 -10.13 -5.86
C ARG A 629 -39.97 -9.28 -6.95
N GLU A 630 -39.07 -8.37 -6.58
CA GLU A 630 -38.29 -7.59 -7.54
C GLU A 630 -37.35 -8.52 -8.31
N LEU A 631 -36.63 -9.40 -7.60
CA LEU A 631 -35.77 -10.41 -8.21
C LEU A 631 -36.59 -11.33 -9.12
N LYS A 632 -37.69 -11.88 -8.62
CA LYS A 632 -38.50 -12.85 -9.35
C LYS A 632 -39.03 -12.29 -10.67
N TYR A 633 -39.51 -11.04 -10.65
CA TYR A 633 -39.99 -10.38 -11.87
C TYR A 633 -38.90 -10.33 -12.95
N VAL A 634 -37.71 -9.85 -12.60
CA VAL A 634 -36.60 -9.72 -13.55
C VAL A 634 -36.08 -11.10 -13.97
N GLN A 635 -35.98 -12.05 -13.04
CA GLN A 635 -35.58 -13.42 -13.32
C GLN A 635 -36.52 -14.11 -14.33
N ASP A 636 -37.83 -13.89 -14.23
CA ASP A 636 -38.79 -14.46 -15.20
C ASP A 636 -38.56 -13.93 -16.62
N VAL A 637 -38.20 -12.65 -16.75
CA VAL A 637 -37.79 -12.05 -18.04
C VAL A 637 -36.52 -12.72 -18.56
N VAL A 638 -35.50 -12.85 -17.71
CA VAL A 638 -34.22 -13.50 -18.06
C VAL A 638 -34.42 -14.95 -18.49
N VAL A 639 -35.12 -15.75 -17.69
CA VAL A 639 -35.33 -17.17 -17.95
C VAL A 639 -36.12 -17.39 -19.23
N ARG A 640 -37.14 -16.57 -19.50
CA ARG A 640 -37.89 -16.65 -20.76
C ARG A 640 -36.98 -16.39 -21.97
N VAL A 641 -36.25 -15.28 -21.98
CA VAL A 641 -35.40 -14.91 -23.13
C VAL A 641 -34.24 -15.89 -23.32
N ALA A 642 -33.59 -16.32 -22.24
CA ALA A 642 -32.50 -17.29 -22.32
C ALA A 642 -32.98 -18.61 -22.95
N ASN A 643 -34.14 -19.13 -22.52
CA ASN A 643 -34.72 -20.35 -23.08
C ASN A 643 -35.18 -20.19 -24.53
N GLU A 644 -35.70 -19.01 -24.92
CA GLU A 644 -36.01 -18.70 -26.32
C GLU A 644 -34.75 -18.81 -27.20
N VAL A 645 -33.65 -18.16 -26.81
CA VAL A 645 -32.37 -18.19 -27.56
C VAL A 645 -31.78 -19.60 -27.62
N ILE A 646 -31.79 -20.35 -26.51
CA ILE A 646 -31.30 -21.73 -26.45
C ILE A 646 -32.10 -22.62 -27.41
N LYS A 647 -33.43 -22.46 -27.44
CA LYS A 647 -34.31 -23.20 -28.34
C LYS A 647 -34.12 -22.81 -29.80
N GLU A 648 -33.98 -21.52 -30.10
CA GLU A 648 -33.71 -20.98 -31.44
C GLU A 648 -32.41 -21.52 -32.03
N THR A 649 -31.38 -21.66 -31.20
CA THR A 649 -30.03 -22.04 -31.64
C THR A 649 -29.73 -23.54 -31.57
N ASN A 650 -30.58 -24.30 -30.88
CA ASN A 650 -30.41 -25.74 -30.61
C ASN A 650 -29.05 -26.08 -29.97
N VAL A 651 -28.52 -25.19 -29.14
CA VAL A 651 -27.29 -25.38 -28.36
C VAL A 651 -27.63 -25.31 -26.88
N HIS A 652 -27.31 -26.37 -26.15
CA HIS A 652 -27.51 -26.40 -24.71
C HIS A 652 -26.49 -25.50 -24.00
N ILE A 653 -26.98 -24.58 -23.18
CA ILE A 653 -26.18 -23.68 -22.34
C ILE A 653 -26.70 -23.76 -20.91
N ASP A 654 -25.83 -24.14 -19.98
CA ASP A 654 -26.10 -24.03 -18.55
C ASP A 654 -25.85 -22.57 -18.13
N TYR A 655 -26.86 -21.93 -17.55
CA TYR A 655 -26.74 -20.61 -16.93
C TYR A 655 -27.42 -20.61 -15.56
N SER A 656 -27.05 -19.65 -14.72
CA SER A 656 -27.69 -19.45 -13.41
C SER A 656 -28.08 -17.99 -13.22
N VAL A 657 -29.20 -17.74 -12.54
CA VAL A 657 -29.64 -16.39 -12.18
C VAL A 657 -29.51 -16.19 -10.67
N GLY A 658 -28.83 -15.11 -10.29
CA GLY A 658 -28.62 -14.73 -8.90
C GLY A 658 -28.76 -13.23 -8.71
N THR A 659 -28.37 -12.75 -7.54
CA THR A 659 -28.56 -11.35 -7.19
C THR A 659 -27.40 -10.77 -6.39
N MET A 660 -27.27 -9.45 -6.49
CA MET A 660 -26.40 -8.71 -5.60
C MET A 660 -27.11 -8.46 -4.27
N ILE A 661 -26.47 -8.83 -3.16
CA ILE A 661 -26.91 -8.47 -1.81
C ILE A 661 -26.15 -7.22 -1.43
N GLU A 662 -26.79 -6.07 -1.64
CA GLU A 662 -26.22 -4.74 -1.40
C GLU A 662 -27.19 -3.76 -0.73
N ILE A 663 -28.48 -4.12 -0.66
CA ILE A 663 -29.48 -3.41 0.14
C ILE A 663 -29.56 -4.08 1.52
N PRO A 664 -29.52 -3.33 2.65
CA PRO A 664 -29.65 -3.91 3.98
C PRO A 664 -30.91 -4.78 4.15
N ARG A 665 -32.04 -4.39 3.54
CA ARG A 665 -33.26 -5.20 3.52
C ARG A 665 -33.07 -6.57 2.88
N ALA A 666 -32.30 -6.66 1.80
CA ALA A 666 -32.02 -7.92 1.13
C ALA A 666 -31.23 -8.87 2.03
N ALA A 667 -30.28 -8.36 2.81
CA ALA A 667 -29.56 -9.15 3.80
C ALA A 667 -30.50 -9.67 4.90
N LEU A 668 -31.41 -8.81 5.39
CA LEU A 668 -32.38 -9.16 6.46
C LEU A 668 -33.45 -10.16 6.01
N THR A 669 -33.74 -10.24 4.71
CA THR A 669 -34.73 -11.19 4.14
C THR A 669 -34.08 -12.18 3.17
N ALA A 670 -32.81 -12.51 3.39
CA ALA A 670 -32.02 -13.31 2.46
C ALA A 670 -32.54 -14.76 2.33
N ASP A 671 -33.24 -15.27 3.34
CA ASP A 671 -33.92 -16.57 3.30
C ASP A 671 -34.98 -16.59 2.20
N LYS A 672 -35.72 -15.49 2.02
CA LYS A 672 -36.72 -15.33 0.96
C LYS A 672 -36.09 -15.13 -0.40
N ILE A 673 -35.07 -14.30 -0.48
CA ILE A 673 -34.37 -14.07 -1.75
C ILE A 673 -33.72 -15.37 -2.26
N ALA A 674 -33.20 -16.23 -1.37
CA ALA A 674 -32.59 -17.51 -1.71
C ALA A 674 -33.57 -18.58 -2.24
N GLU A 675 -34.89 -18.39 -2.07
CA GLU A 675 -35.91 -19.25 -2.71
C GLU A 675 -35.75 -19.17 -4.24
N GLU A 676 -35.43 -17.97 -4.76
CA GLU A 676 -35.36 -17.67 -6.20
C GLU A 676 -33.91 -17.57 -6.72
N ALA A 677 -33.00 -16.96 -5.95
CA ALA A 677 -31.61 -16.76 -6.35
C ALA A 677 -30.78 -18.06 -6.24
N GLU A 678 -30.00 -18.36 -7.28
CA GLU A 678 -29.06 -19.49 -7.29
C GLU A 678 -27.70 -19.15 -6.66
N PHE A 679 -27.38 -17.86 -6.55
CA PHE A 679 -26.17 -17.35 -5.90
C PHE A 679 -26.38 -15.93 -5.37
N PHE A 680 -25.57 -15.55 -4.37
CA PHE A 680 -25.43 -14.18 -3.91
C PHE A 680 -24.05 -13.63 -4.20
N SER A 681 -23.99 -12.37 -4.63
CA SER A 681 -22.77 -11.58 -4.61
C SER A 681 -22.96 -10.38 -3.69
N PHE A 682 -22.15 -10.24 -2.65
CA PHE A 682 -22.22 -9.11 -1.74
C PHE A 682 -21.61 -7.86 -2.40
N GLY A 683 -22.46 -6.88 -2.71
CA GLY A 683 -22.06 -5.54 -3.16
C GLY A 683 -21.76 -4.67 -1.95
N THR A 684 -20.62 -4.92 -1.31
CA THR A 684 -20.31 -4.31 -0.01
C THR A 684 -20.05 -2.81 -0.08
N ASN A 685 -19.71 -2.28 -1.25
CA ASN A 685 -19.59 -0.84 -1.45
C ASN A 685 -20.93 -0.14 -1.15
N ASP A 686 -22.01 -0.54 -1.85
CA ASP A 686 -23.35 0.01 -1.65
C ASP A 686 -23.95 -0.37 -0.30
N MET A 687 -23.66 -1.59 0.19
CA MET A 687 -24.10 -2.01 1.52
C MET A 687 -23.50 -1.14 2.63
N THR A 688 -22.20 -0.81 2.55
CA THR A 688 -21.54 0.11 3.48
C THR A 688 -22.19 1.48 3.42
N GLN A 689 -22.42 2.03 2.21
CA GLN A 689 -23.06 3.33 2.05
C GLN A 689 -24.43 3.38 2.74
N MET A 690 -25.27 2.35 2.55
CA MET A 690 -26.61 2.31 3.14
C MET A 690 -26.61 1.99 4.63
N ALA A 691 -25.70 1.15 5.12
CA ALA A 691 -25.61 0.78 6.52
C ALA A 691 -25.12 1.96 7.38
N TYR A 692 -24.14 2.72 6.87
CA TYR A 692 -23.63 3.92 7.54
C TYR A 692 -24.47 5.17 7.27
N GLY A 693 -25.24 5.20 6.18
CA GLY A 693 -25.89 6.42 5.70
C GLY A 693 -24.88 7.43 5.15
N LEU A 694 -23.83 6.94 4.48
CA LEU A 694 -22.73 7.73 3.94
C LEU A 694 -22.64 7.59 2.43
N SER A 695 -22.75 8.71 1.71
CA SER A 695 -22.42 8.80 0.28
C SER A 695 -20.90 8.74 0.14
N ARG A 696 -20.39 7.81 -0.67
CA ARG A 696 -18.95 7.66 -0.91
C ARG A 696 -18.34 8.93 -1.52
N ASP A 697 -19.07 9.55 -2.44
CA ASP A 697 -18.60 10.76 -3.15
C ASP A 697 -18.53 11.98 -2.23
N ASP A 698 -19.26 11.98 -1.11
CA ASP A 698 -19.28 13.08 -0.13
C ASP A 698 -18.50 12.77 1.15
N ALA A 699 -18.21 11.50 1.45
CA ALA A 699 -17.62 11.05 2.70
C ALA A 699 -16.26 11.72 2.98
N GLY A 700 -15.49 12.04 1.94
CA GLY A 700 -14.19 12.70 2.09
C GLY A 700 -14.22 13.98 2.95
N LYS A 701 -15.34 14.72 2.95
CA LYS A 701 -15.50 15.96 3.73
C LYS A 701 -15.62 15.73 5.23
N ILE A 702 -16.01 14.53 5.67
CA ILE A 702 -16.22 14.20 7.08
C ILE A 702 -15.20 13.21 7.62
N LEU A 703 -14.62 12.37 6.75
CA LEU A 703 -13.77 11.27 7.17
C LEU A 703 -12.50 11.77 7.87
N GLU A 704 -11.92 12.89 7.42
CA GLU A 704 -10.74 13.50 8.06
C GLU A 704 -11.02 13.86 9.52
N ASP A 705 -12.11 14.58 9.79
CA ASP A 705 -12.58 14.90 11.15
C ASP A 705 -12.82 13.65 12.01
N TYR A 706 -13.37 12.59 11.42
CA TYR A 706 -13.65 11.33 12.13
C TYR A 706 -12.35 10.61 12.51
N TYR A 707 -11.33 10.65 11.64
CA TYR A 707 -10.02 10.09 11.93
C TYR A 707 -9.29 10.90 12.99
N GLU A 708 -9.28 12.23 12.90
CA GLU A 708 -8.62 13.11 13.88
C GLU A 708 -9.23 12.95 15.28
N LYS A 709 -10.55 12.82 15.36
CA LYS A 709 -11.29 12.63 16.62
C LYS A 709 -11.33 11.18 17.10
N LYS A 710 -10.61 10.26 16.42
CA LYS A 710 -10.55 8.82 16.74
C LYS A 710 -11.95 8.16 16.79
N ILE A 711 -12.90 8.64 15.99
CA ILE A 711 -14.24 8.04 15.86
C ILE A 711 -14.16 6.80 14.96
N TYR A 712 -13.44 6.92 13.84
CA TYR A 712 -13.08 5.79 12.98
C TYR A 712 -11.57 5.57 13.01
N GLU A 713 -11.16 4.31 13.00
CA GLU A 713 -9.75 3.93 12.92
C GLU A 713 -9.30 3.61 11.49
N PHE A 714 -10.26 3.34 10.60
CA PHE A 714 -10.04 3.00 9.19
C PHE A 714 -11.18 3.52 8.31
N ASP A 715 -10.95 3.56 7.00
CA ASP A 715 -11.97 3.90 6.00
C ASP A 715 -12.90 2.69 5.76
N PRO A 716 -14.20 2.76 6.10
CA PRO A 716 -15.12 1.65 5.96
C PRO A 716 -15.45 1.30 4.50
N THR A 717 -15.04 2.14 3.54
CA THR A 717 -15.20 1.89 2.09
C THR A 717 -14.02 1.11 1.49
N ALA A 718 -12.87 1.09 2.17
CA ALA A 718 -11.68 0.34 1.78
C ALA A 718 -11.54 -0.96 2.59
N ARG A 719 -11.87 -0.93 3.88
CA ARG A 719 -11.82 -2.08 4.78
C ARG A 719 -13.21 -2.37 5.34
N LEU A 720 -13.63 -3.63 5.25
CA LEU A 720 -14.97 -4.03 5.67
C LEU A 720 -15.14 -3.82 7.18
N ASP A 721 -16.13 -3.01 7.55
CA ASP A 721 -16.63 -2.93 8.92
C ASP A 721 -17.21 -4.28 9.33
N ARG A 722 -16.49 -5.03 10.17
CA ARG A 722 -16.92 -6.35 10.64
C ARG A 722 -18.06 -6.27 11.65
N GLU A 723 -18.23 -5.15 12.36
CA GLU A 723 -19.17 -5.03 13.47
C GLU A 723 -20.58 -4.60 13.03
N GLY A 724 -20.70 -3.80 11.98
CA GLY A 724 -21.97 -3.39 11.39
C GLY A 724 -22.23 -4.11 10.07
N VAL A 725 -21.53 -3.73 9.01
CA VAL A 725 -21.72 -4.27 7.65
C VAL A 725 -21.48 -5.78 7.61
N GLY A 726 -20.45 -6.26 8.31
CA GLY A 726 -20.13 -7.68 8.46
C GLY A 726 -21.27 -8.48 9.10
N LYS A 727 -22.03 -7.91 10.05
CA LYS A 727 -23.22 -8.58 10.61
C LYS A 727 -24.31 -8.76 9.56
N LEU A 728 -24.54 -7.77 8.69
CA LEU A 728 -25.50 -7.91 7.59
C LEU A 728 -25.06 -9.03 6.62
N VAL A 729 -23.77 -9.10 6.28
CA VAL A 729 -23.21 -10.19 5.47
C VAL A 729 -23.43 -11.55 6.16
N ALA A 730 -23.10 -11.66 7.45
CA ALA A 730 -23.24 -12.91 8.21
C ALA A 730 -24.71 -13.38 8.28
N ILE A 731 -25.65 -12.46 8.55
CA ILE A 731 -27.10 -12.76 8.55
C ILE A 731 -27.54 -13.29 7.18
N ALA A 732 -27.13 -12.62 6.11
CA ALA A 732 -27.49 -13.02 4.75
C ALA A 732 -26.94 -14.40 4.37
N VAL A 733 -25.69 -14.71 4.79
CA VAL A 733 -25.07 -16.02 4.59
C VAL A 733 -25.86 -17.12 5.33
N GLU A 734 -26.19 -16.90 6.60
CA GLU A 734 -26.93 -17.85 7.42
C GLU A 734 -28.33 -18.12 6.84
N LEU A 735 -29.08 -17.05 6.59
CA LEU A 735 -30.45 -17.13 6.07
C LEU A 735 -30.49 -17.72 4.66
N GLY A 736 -29.58 -17.32 3.78
CA GLY A 736 -29.49 -17.85 2.42
C GLY A 736 -29.22 -19.36 2.41
N ARG A 737 -28.27 -19.83 3.22
CA ARG A 737 -27.95 -21.26 3.34
C ARG A 737 -29.05 -22.07 4.00
N LYS A 738 -29.80 -21.48 4.92
CA LYS A 738 -30.95 -22.14 5.54
C LYS A 738 -32.01 -22.51 4.50
N THR A 739 -32.25 -21.66 3.50
CA THR A 739 -33.19 -21.94 2.42
C THR A 739 -32.56 -22.81 1.32
N ARG A 740 -31.33 -22.50 0.91
CA ARG A 740 -30.60 -23.21 -0.16
C ARG A 740 -29.20 -23.59 0.33
N PRO A 741 -29.00 -24.80 0.89
CA PRO A 741 -27.73 -25.19 1.52
C PRO A 741 -26.50 -25.13 0.62
N ASP A 742 -26.67 -25.34 -0.69
CA ASP A 742 -25.64 -25.32 -1.71
C ASP A 742 -25.51 -23.96 -2.43
N ILE A 743 -26.18 -22.91 -1.94
CA ILE A 743 -26.11 -21.57 -2.54
C ILE A 743 -24.67 -21.08 -2.60
N LYS A 744 -24.27 -20.63 -3.79
CA LYS A 744 -22.95 -20.04 -3.99
C LYS A 744 -22.97 -18.61 -3.45
N LEU A 745 -22.05 -18.29 -2.54
CA LEU A 745 -21.96 -16.98 -1.90
C LEU A 745 -20.61 -16.37 -2.21
N GLY A 746 -20.57 -15.15 -2.74
CA GLY A 746 -19.32 -14.44 -2.92
C GLY A 746 -19.45 -12.96 -2.64
N ILE A 747 -18.32 -12.25 -2.66
CA ILE A 747 -18.24 -10.81 -2.48
C ILE A 747 -17.57 -10.20 -3.70
N CYS A 748 -18.04 -9.03 -4.12
CA CYS A 748 -17.40 -8.21 -5.14
C CYS A 748 -17.24 -6.78 -4.64
N GLY A 749 -16.30 -6.04 -5.24
CA GLY A 749 -15.96 -4.68 -4.82
C GLY A 749 -14.53 -4.59 -4.28
N GLU A 750 -14.25 -3.50 -3.56
CA GLU A 750 -12.89 -3.19 -3.11
C GLU A 750 -12.46 -4.06 -1.93
N HIS A 751 -13.39 -4.33 -1.02
CA HIS A 751 -13.22 -5.24 0.11
C HIS A 751 -12.82 -6.66 -0.32
N GLY A 752 -13.22 -7.10 -1.53
CA GLY A 752 -12.82 -8.41 -2.07
C GLY A 752 -11.32 -8.56 -2.32
N GLY A 753 -10.55 -7.46 -2.27
CA GLY A 753 -9.09 -7.44 -2.39
C GLY A 753 -8.37 -6.93 -1.13
N ASP A 754 -9.08 -6.67 -0.03
CA ASP A 754 -8.48 -6.29 1.25
C ASP A 754 -8.23 -7.54 2.12
N PRO A 755 -7.00 -7.80 2.60
CA PRO A 755 -6.68 -9.03 3.33
C PRO A 755 -7.55 -9.26 4.56
N SER A 756 -7.85 -8.21 5.33
CA SER A 756 -8.70 -8.33 6.53
C SER A 756 -10.14 -8.66 6.16
N SER A 757 -10.66 -8.09 5.08
CA SER A 757 -12.00 -8.36 4.58
C SER A 757 -12.11 -9.78 4.03
N ILE A 758 -11.06 -10.29 3.37
CA ILE A 758 -11.00 -11.67 2.86
C ILE A 758 -10.96 -12.69 4.01
N GLU A 759 -10.19 -12.43 5.06
CA GLU A 759 -10.21 -13.26 6.28
C GLU A 759 -11.62 -13.35 6.88
N PHE A 760 -12.33 -12.21 6.97
CA PHE A 760 -13.72 -12.22 7.42
C PHE A 760 -14.60 -13.07 6.50
N CYS A 761 -14.49 -12.89 5.19
CA CYS A 761 -15.24 -13.66 4.19
C CYS A 761 -14.99 -15.16 4.31
N HIS A 762 -13.74 -15.57 4.57
CA HIS A 762 -13.38 -16.96 4.84
C HIS A 762 -14.11 -17.49 6.08
N ASN A 763 -14.06 -16.72 7.18
CA ASN A 763 -14.62 -17.12 8.47
C ASN A 763 -16.14 -17.23 8.46
N VAL A 764 -16.86 -16.35 7.75
CA VAL A 764 -18.32 -16.50 7.55
C VAL A 764 -18.66 -17.58 6.51
N GLY A 765 -17.65 -18.13 5.85
CA GLY A 765 -17.77 -19.25 4.93
C GLY A 765 -18.28 -18.85 3.56
N LEU A 766 -17.89 -17.70 3.00
CA LEU A 766 -18.15 -17.43 1.58
C LEU A 766 -17.49 -18.51 0.69
N SER A 767 -17.99 -18.67 -0.54
CA SER A 767 -17.44 -19.57 -1.55
C SER A 767 -16.29 -18.94 -2.34
N TYR A 768 -16.34 -17.62 -2.54
CA TYR A 768 -15.31 -16.89 -3.27
C TYR A 768 -15.22 -15.42 -2.88
N VAL A 769 -14.08 -14.80 -3.18
CA VAL A 769 -13.90 -13.33 -3.19
C VAL A 769 -13.60 -12.87 -4.62
N SER A 770 -13.98 -11.64 -4.97
CA SER A 770 -13.78 -11.08 -6.31
C SER A 770 -13.26 -9.65 -6.25
N CYS A 771 -12.06 -9.43 -6.79
CA CYS A 771 -11.32 -8.17 -6.73
C CYS A 771 -10.83 -7.74 -8.12
N SER A 772 -10.25 -6.54 -8.27
CA SER A 772 -9.63 -6.15 -9.55
C SER A 772 -8.51 -7.11 -9.98
N PRO A 773 -8.16 -7.18 -11.29
CA PRO A 773 -7.21 -8.17 -11.82
C PRO A 773 -5.86 -8.19 -11.08
N TYR A 774 -5.31 -7.01 -10.80
CA TYR A 774 -4.03 -6.89 -10.10
C TYR A 774 -4.12 -7.27 -8.62
N ARG A 775 -5.29 -7.20 -7.98
CA ARG A 775 -5.45 -7.64 -6.59
C ARG A 775 -5.62 -9.15 -6.44
N VAL A 776 -5.71 -9.91 -7.53
CA VAL A 776 -5.91 -11.37 -7.50
C VAL A 776 -4.80 -12.09 -6.71
N PRO A 777 -3.49 -11.80 -6.88
CA PRO A 777 -2.44 -12.44 -6.09
C PRO A 777 -2.53 -12.13 -4.60
N ILE A 778 -2.88 -10.89 -4.24
CA ILE A 778 -3.13 -10.47 -2.85
C ILE A 778 -4.27 -11.30 -2.26
N ALA A 779 -5.38 -11.40 -2.99
CA ALA A 779 -6.55 -12.13 -2.52
C ALA A 779 -6.28 -13.63 -2.37
N ARG A 780 -5.49 -14.22 -3.27
CA ARG A 780 -5.04 -15.61 -3.17
C ARG A 780 -4.19 -15.85 -1.93
N LEU A 781 -3.22 -14.97 -1.65
CA LEU A 781 -2.37 -15.09 -0.47
C LEU A 781 -3.18 -14.88 0.82
N ALA A 782 -4.02 -13.85 0.89
CA ALA A 782 -4.86 -13.57 2.06
C ALA A 782 -5.83 -14.72 2.34
N ALA A 783 -6.43 -15.32 1.31
CA ALA A 783 -7.29 -16.50 1.45
C ALA A 783 -6.52 -17.71 2.01
N ALA A 784 -5.27 -17.92 1.57
CA ALA A 784 -4.41 -18.98 2.10
C ALA A 784 -4.07 -18.72 3.59
N GLN A 785 -3.70 -17.50 3.94
CA GLN A 785 -3.40 -17.10 5.31
C GLN A 785 -4.60 -17.27 6.25
N ALA A 786 -5.80 -16.91 5.80
CA ALA A 786 -7.03 -17.14 6.56
C ALA A 786 -7.23 -18.63 6.86
N ARG A 787 -6.97 -19.50 5.88
CA ARG A 787 -7.05 -20.95 6.06
C ARG A 787 -5.96 -21.51 6.97
N VAL A 788 -4.71 -21.04 6.88
CA VAL A 788 -3.64 -21.42 7.83
C VAL A 788 -4.02 -21.03 9.26
N THR A 789 -4.56 -19.82 9.43
CA THR A 789 -4.99 -19.29 10.72
C THR A 789 -6.08 -20.17 11.34
N GLU A 790 -7.11 -20.52 10.55
CA GLU A 790 -8.16 -21.47 10.94
C GLU A 790 -7.59 -22.84 11.35
N LEU A 791 -6.71 -23.44 10.53
CA LEU A 791 -6.10 -24.76 10.80
C LEU A 791 -5.23 -24.77 12.06
N SER A 792 -4.56 -23.66 12.35
CA SER A 792 -3.69 -23.53 13.52
C SER A 792 -4.45 -23.40 14.85
N GLY A 793 -5.78 -23.24 14.82
CA GLY A 793 -6.59 -22.97 16.00
C GLY A 793 -6.33 -21.60 16.64
N LYS A 794 -5.44 -20.79 16.07
CA LYS A 794 -5.26 -19.38 16.42
C LYS A 794 -6.38 -18.58 15.75
N SER A 795 -7.64 -18.77 16.17
CA SER A 795 -8.68 -17.86 15.69
C SER A 795 -8.34 -16.46 16.17
N ASN A 796 -8.08 -15.54 15.25
CA ASN A 796 -7.91 -14.13 15.54
C ASN A 796 -9.26 -13.44 15.88
N LEU A 797 -10.27 -14.21 16.33
CA LEU A 797 -11.51 -13.73 16.93
C LEU A 797 -11.29 -13.14 18.35
N GLY A 798 -10.04 -12.88 18.75
CA GLY A 798 -9.68 -12.49 20.10
C GLY A 798 -8.49 -11.53 20.25
N GLN A 799 -7.99 -10.92 19.17
CA GLN A 799 -7.23 -9.67 19.33
C GLN A 799 -8.26 -8.52 19.26
N LYS A 800 -8.79 -8.24 20.45
CA LYS A 800 -9.45 -6.96 20.76
C LYS A 800 -8.47 -5.81 20.52
#